data_AF-A0A1J5DJ05-F1
#
_entry.id   AF-A0A1J5DJ05-F1
#
_cell.length_a   1.000
_cell.length_b   1.000
_cell.length_c   1.000
_cell.angle_alpha   90.00
_cell.angle_beta   90.00
_cell.angle_gamma   90.00
#
_symmetry.space_group_name_H-M   'P 1'
#
loop_
_entity.id
_entity.type
_entity.pdbx_description
1 polymer ?
#
loop_
_entity_poly.entity_id
_entity_poly.type
_entity_poly.pdbx_seq_one_letter_code
_entity_poly.pdbx_strand_id
1 'polypeptide(L)'
;MDSPPSPRYRAFILSVSAAVLLLTTLLACSNESAAEKAPSSGEQRTTKAPAPEVDAAVGGAEAAAEDVVQAPPVGPTDPAQVIPPGPVHPVYSLFDNRFLAHPIREGGLACKLGAPEGAKYNWGGHPAPWVMRRTVDEIPVAFSKGTGSEFFVPLSDAQAANAALFVVHLKNLATLQQVKILFNDQELGSKGSLDLGWMTLSFPIPEGLAKPGENKVLVKFSNTGSLFGMKAGGALAQVAILPRGAAEPTKELDLSYGTDAQLAEKGFMLPSNGGLAYYLFGPQQGALELRFAAPEGCALQVSLALPGVEVATHVLEAQSDEPFAEAHLDLSPYQGRVFRLELTATTSSSCSGIEVRDAALVIPGEGGKRPTLIPPPQNVVIWMIDTLRADHLPMYNPKTDVQTPNLAAFAQTATLFERAYVEGTESKVSHASLFTGLYPIRHGHLSGDTRVANQFELIPEAAKRAGLRTAGYISNGYVSDTWGFNQGFDDYVNTIRESKRNNAVALTARAKDWVEKHVADRFFLYLGTIDPHVAYNRHEEFIKLYDADDARWANTPWQWNCTGVELEGIITGRLAKRPEERERVHALYKNEISYNDHYFGELMAELAAKGLLDKTMVIVVADHGDEFWEHGSAGHARTLFEEIVRVPLIVRYPPLFPATRVAEGVDVLDLAPTLTDALGIPASEGVQGASLVDLANGVGRGYPRPAIATQKNVSYTMLLNDWKVILRKSGESELYDLAADPMEQTDVAQAHPVELRWVLDALGLFLAYDREWDKSVFGVSANLSAGFPNALSALEVRNR
;
A
#
# COMPACT_ATOMS: atom_id res chain seq x y z
N MET A 1 49.53 24.40 -15.57
CA MET A 1 50.84 23.86 -15.14
C MET A 1 50.53 22.70 -14.23
N ASP A 2 50.57 21.52 -14.82
CA ASP A 2 50.10 20.27 -14.23
C ASP A 2 51.14 19.70 -13.27
N SER A 3 50.70 19.35 -12.06
CA SER A 3 51.43 18.42 -11.19
C SER A 3 50.58 17.16 -11.06
N PRO A 4 51.16 15.96 -11.27
CA PRO A 4 50.40 14.72 -11.16
C PRO A 4 50.07 14.42 -9.68
N PRO A 5 48.92 13.79 -9.39
CA PRO A 5 48.51 13.44 -8.04
C PRO A 5 49.43 12.35 -7.45
N SER A 6 49.51 12.35 -6.12
CA SER A 6 50.45 11.53 -5.35
C SER A 6 50.22 10.01 -5.52
N PRO A 7 51.25 9.16 -5.31
CA PRO A 7 51.18 7.71 -5.49
C PRO A 7 50.08 7.01 -4.67
N ARG A 8 49.64 7.60 -3.55
CA ARG A 8 48.53 7.08 -2.73
C ARG A 8 47.17 7.17 -3.43
N TYR A 9 47.00 8.12 -4.35
CA TYR A 9 45.77 8.29 -5.14
C TYR A 9 45.65 7.27 -6.28
N ARG A 10 46.79 6.81 -6.84
CA ARG A 10 46.82 5.76 -7.87
C ARG A 10 46.49 4.37 -7.33
N ALA A 11 46.86 4.07 -6.09
CA ALA A 11 46.51 2.80 -5.44
C ALA A 11 45.00 2.67 -5.17
N PHE A 12 44.32 3.78 -4.85
CA PHE A 12 42.87 3.83 -4.60
C PHE A 12 42.04 3.64 -5.89
N ILE A 13 42.49 4.20 -7.03
CA ILE A 13 41.80 4.04 -8.32
C ILE A 13 41.95 2.61 -8.88
N LEU A 14 43.08 1.93 -8.61
CA LEU A 14 43.32 0.55 -9.03
C LEU A 14 42.50 -0.47 -8.22
N SER A 15 42.23 -0.23 -6.94
CA SER A 15 41.36 -1.10 -6.12
C SER A 15 39.88 -0.97 -6.46
N VAL A 16 39.42 0.22 -6.86
CA VAL A 16 38.03 0.45 -7.27
C VAL A 16 37.75 -0.13 -8.66
N SER A 17 38.72 -0.06 -9.59
CA SER A 17 38.56 -0.64 -10.94
C SER A 17 38.54 -2.18 -10.95
N ALA A 18 39.22 -2.84 -10.01
CA ALA A 18 39.21 -4.31 -9.90
C ALA A 18 37.88 -4.85 -9.34
N ALA A 19 37.18 -4.10 -8.49
CA ALA A 19 35.85 -4.45 -7.98
C ALA A 19 34.75 -4.29 -9.04
N VAL A 20 34.91 -3.34 -9.96
CA VAL A 20 33.96 -3.11 -11.07
C VAL A 20 34.06 -4.19 -12.15
N LEU A 21 35.24 -4.78 -12.40
CA LEU A 21 35.41 -5.82 -13.44
C LEU A 21 34.86 -7.20 -13.01
N LEU A 22 34.84 -7.50 -11.70
CA LEU A 22 34.25 -8.75 -11.17
C LEU A 22 32.72 -8.70 -11.10
N LEU A 23 32.11 -7.51 -11.00
CA LEU A 23 30.65 -7.36 -11.00
C LEU A 23 30.04 -7.61 -12.40
N THR A 24 30.77 -7.33 -13.48
CA THR A 24 30.27 -7.48 -14.86
C THR A 24 30.40 -8.89 -15.44
N THR A 25 31.18 -9.79 -14.83
CA THR A 25 31.44 -11.13 -15.39
C THR A 25 30.68 -12.28 -14.72
N LEU A 26 29.94 -12.03 -13.63
CA LEU A 26 29.14 -13.07 -12.93
C LEU A 26 27.62 -12.96 -13.15
N LEU A 27 27.15 -11.94 -13.87
CA LEU A 27 25.73 -11.75 -14.22
C LEU A 27 25.37 -12.11 -15.67
N ALA A 28 26.34 -12.59 -16.45
CA ALA A 28 26.16 -12.95 -17.86
C ALA A 28 26.74 -14.33 -18.15
N CYS A 29 26.15 -15.39 -17.58
CA CYS A 29 26.24 -16.77 -18.10
C CYS A 29 25.38 -17.70 -17.24
N SER A 30 24.13 -17.95 -17.65
CA SER A 30 23.51 -19.29 -17.63
C SER A 30 22.03 -19.18 -18.00
N ASN A 31 21.73 -19.30 -19.29
CA ASN A 31 20.62 -20.11 -19.77
C ASN A 31 20.75 -20.40 -21.27
N GLU A 32 20.27 -21.59 -21.65
CA GLU A 32 20.23 -22.25 -22.98
C GLU A 32 21.46 -23.10 -23.37
N SER A 33 21.38 -24.37 -23.80
CA SER A 33 20.28 -25.33 -23.96
C SER A 33 20.83 -26.76 -24.25
N ALA A 34 19.97 -27.76 -24.02
CA ALA A 34 19.76 -29.03 -24.76
C ALA A 34 20.77 -30.22 -24.72
N ALA A 35 20.27 -31.30 -24.08
CA ALA A 35 19.95 -32.64 -24.63
C ALA A 35 21.03 -33.73 -24.92
N GLU A 36 20.71 -34.91 -24.34
CA GLU A 36 20.98 -36.31 -24.73
C GLU A 36 22.40 -36.92 -24.68
N LYS A 37 22.60 -37.81 -23.69
CA LYS A 37 22.77 -39.27 -23.89
C LYS A 37 22.93 -40.03 -22.56
N ALA A 38 22.18 -41.12 -22.40
CA ALA A 38 22.37 -42.17 -21.39
C ALA A 38 23.15 -43.36 -22.00
N PRO A 39 23.42 -44.49 -21.30
CA PRO A 39 23.52 -44.75 -19.85
C PRO A 39 24.84 -45.49 -19.46
N SER A 40 25.20 -45.55 -18.17
CA SER A 40 25.89 -46.73 -17.61
C SER A 40 25.82 -46.84 -16.08
N SER A 41 25.24 -47.95 -15.63
CA SER A 41 25.48 -48.74 -14.41
C SER A 41 26.44 -48.23 -13.32
N GLY A 42 25.98 -48.28 -12.07
CA GLY A 42 26.84 -48.28 -10.88
C GLY A 42 26.06 -48.28 -9.58
N GLU A 43 25.95 -49.44 -8.95
CA GLU A 43 25.31 -49.72 -7.65
C GLU A 43 25.93 -49.02 -6.43
N GLN A 44 25.07 -48.79 -5.41
CA GLN A 44 25.35 -48.72 -3.96
C GLN A 44 26.14 -47.48 -3.47
N ARG A 45 25.77 -46.78 -2.37
CA ARG A 45 25.44 -47.29 -1.03
C ARG A 45 24.84 -46.16 -0.18
N THR A 46 23.82 -46.49 0.59
CA THR A 46 23.17 -45.63 1.59
C THR A 46 23.97 -45.59 2.90
N THR A 47 24.32 -44.41 3.41
CA THR A 47 24.54 -44.17 4.85
C THR A 47 24.17 -42.74 5.20
N LYS A 48 23.10 -42.60 6.00
CA LYS A 48 22.61 -41.37 6.62
C LYS A 48 23.27 -41.27 8.02
N ALA A 49 23.94 -40.17 8.32
CA ALA A 49 24.45 -39.86 9.66
C ALA A 49 23.59 -38.76 10.31
N PRO A 50 23.34 -38.79 11.64
CA PRO A 50 22.42 -37.89 12.31
C PRO A 50 23.09 -36.57 12.76
N ALA A 51 22.28 -35.53 12.89
CA ALA A 51 22.65 -34.22 13.45
C ALA A 51 22.78 -34.28 14.99
N PRO A 52 23.62 -33.44 15.63
CA PRO A 52 23.83 -33.47 17.07
C PRO A 52 22.77 -32.63 17.82
N GLU A 53 22.33 -33.17 18.96
CA GLU A 53 21.57 -32.49 20.01
C GLU A 53 22.44 -31.44 20.71
N VAL A 54 21.85 -30.29 21.06
CA VAL A 54 22.46 -29.29 21.92
C VAL A 54 21.55 -29.12 23.15
N ASP A 55 22.06 -29.55 24.30
CA ASP A 55 21.47 -29.33 25.62
C ASP A 55 21.44 -27.83 25.95
N ALA A 56 20.26 -27.34 26.36
CA ALA A 56 20.11 -26.04 27.01
C ALA A 56 19.43 -26.24 28.37
N ALA A 57 20.25 -26.23 29.43
CA ALA A 57 19.78 -26.03 30.79
C ALA A 57 19.58 -24.52 31.02
N VAL A 58 18.34 -24.10 31.31
CA VAL A 58 18.04 -22.75 31.80
C VAL A 58 17.28 -22.88 33.12
N GLY A 59 17.88 -22.37 34.18
CA GLY A 59 17.27 -22.21 35.50
C GLY A 59 16.20 -21.12 35.47
N GLY A 60 15.08 -21.41 36.13
CA GLY A 60 13.94 -20.52 36.20
C GLY A 60 14.17 -19.28 37.06
N ALA A 61 13.61 -18.17 36.59
CA ALA A 61 13.15 -17.08 37.42
C ALA A 61 11.75 -16.71 36.91
N GLU A 62 10.73 -17.08 37.68
CA GLU A 62 9.34 -16.69 37.46
C GLU A 62 9.21 -15.17 37.63
N ALA A 63 8.83 -14.47 36.57
CA ALA A 63 8.23 -13.14 36.66
C ALA A 63 6.71 -13.34 36.52
N ALA A 64 5.98 -12.97 37.58
CA ALA A 64 4.54 -13.06 37.66
C ALA A 64 3.88 -12.25 36.53
N ALA A 65 3.15 -12.93 35.65
CA ALA A 65 2.16 -12.31 34.80
C ALA A 65 0.96 -11.94 35.68
N GLU A 66 0.66 -10.66 35.81
CA GLU A 66 -0.63 -10.22 36.31
C GLU A 66 -1.67 -10.52 35.23
N ASP A 67 -2.58 -11.46 35.53
CA ASP A 67 -3.75 -11.75 34.73
C ASP A 67 -4.63 -10.49 34.62
N VAL A 68 -4.51 -9.77 33.51
CA VAL A 68 -5.56 -8.87 33.06
C VAL A 68 -6.70 -9.74 32.56
N VAL A 69 -7.68 -9.99 33.42
CA VAL A 69 -8.95 -10.60 33.05
C VAL A 69 -9.64 -9.65 32.06
N GLN A 70 -9.43 -9.87 30.76
CA GLN A 70 -10.30 -9.32 29.74
C GLN A 70 -11.71 -9.87 29.99
N ALA A 71 -12.67 -8.97 30.16
CA ALA A 71 -14.08 -9.35 30.12
C ALA A 71 -14.35 -10.11 28.81
N PRO A 72 -15.16 -11.18 28.83
CA PRO A 72 -15.50 -11.90 27.61
C PRO A 72 -16.09 -10.92 26.59
N PRO A 73 -15.79 -11.07 25.29
CA PRO A 73 -16.39 -10.23 24.27
C PRO A 73 -17.91 -10.40 24.37
N VAL A 74 -18.61 -9.30 24.68
CA VAL A 74 -20.05 -9.23 24.51
C VAL A 74 -20.28 -9.43 23.01
N GLY A 75 -20.91 -10.55 22.63
CA GLY A 75 -21.27 -10.80 21.25
C GLY A 75 -22.06 -9.61 20.70
N PRO A 76 -21.88 -9.23 19.43
CA PRO A 76 -22.62 -8.13 18.84
C PRO A 76 -24.11 -8.43 18.99
N THR A 77 -24.82 -7.54 19.66
CA THR A 77 -26.27 -7.51 19.64
C THR A 77 -26.72 -7.17 18.22
N ASP A 78 -27.79 -7.81 17.76
CA ASP A 78 -28.46 -7.50 16.49
C ASP A 78 -28.63 -5.97 16.35
N PRO A 79 -28.04 -5.33 15.32
CA PRO A 79 -28.05 -3.88 15.26
C PRO A 79 -29.46 -3.34 15.05
N ALA A 80 -29.86 -2.42 15.92
CA ALA A 80 -31.21 -1.87 15.88
C ALA A 80 -31.37 -0.90 14.71
N GLN A 81 -32.62 -0.74 14.23
CA GLN A 81 -32.96 0.44 13.46
C GLN A 81 -32.93 1.68 14.36
N VAL A 82 -32.16 2.69 13.98
CA VAL A 82 -31.95 3.90 14.79
C VAL A 82 -32.05 5.15 13.93
N ILE A 83 -32.80 6.15 14.38
CA ILE A 83 -32.80 7.48 13.77
C ILE A 83 -31.66 8.29 14.42
N PRO A 84 -30.68 8.80 13.64
CA PRO A 84 -29.59 9.60 14.20
C PRO A 84 -30.14 10.84 14.93
N PRO A 85 -29.66 11.17 16.14
CA PRO A 85 -30.16 12.31 16.92
C PRO A 85 -29.74 13.68 16.38
N GLY A 86 -29.02 13.75 15.25
CA GLY A 86 -28.46 14.97 14.67
C GLY A 86 -28.02 14.76 13.21
N PRO A 87 -27.40 15.79 12.59
CA PRO A 87 -26.90 15.66 11.22
C PRO A 87 -25.82 14.58 11.15
N VAL A 88 -25.85 13.82 10.06
CA VAL A 88 -24.82 12.86 9.69
C VAL A 88 -24.21 13.25 8.34
N HIS A 89 -23.02 12.75 8.05
CA HIS A 89 -22.42 12.88 6.73
C HIS A 89 -21.86 11.53 6.25
N PRO A 90 -21.89 11.26 4.93
CA PRO A 90 -21.38 10.03 4.37
C PRO A 90 -19.84 10.02 4.40
N VAL A 91 -19.29 8.87 4.78
CA VAL A 91 -17.85 8.60 4.76
C VAL A 91 -17.48 7.50 3.76
N TYR A 92 -18.45 6.69 3.33
CA TYR A 92 -18.26 5.64 2.34
C TYR A 92 -19.57 5.37 1.57
N SER A 93 -19.54 5.49 0.25
CA SER A 93 -20.68 5.22 -0.64
C SER A 93 -20.57 3.80 -1.20
N LEU A 94 -21.55 2.93 -0.94
CA LEU A 94 -21.53 1.55 -1.45
C LEU A 94 -21.68 1.56 -2.98
N PHE A 95 -22.48 2.48 -3.53
CA PHE A 95 -22.66 2.61 -4.97
C PHE A 95 -21.35 2.99 -5.67
N ASP A 96 -20.64 4.01 -5.18
CA ASP A 96 -19.37 4.46 -5.79
C ASP A 96 -18.29 3.36 -5.66
N ASN A 97 -18.32 2.61 -4.55
CA ASN A 97 -17.40 1.52 -4.28
C ASN A 97 -17.87 0.13 -4.79
N ARG A 98 -18.88 0.04 -5.65
CA ARG A 98 -19.40 -1.23 -6.19
C ARG A 98 -18.36 -2.10 -6.91
N PHE A 99 -17.24 -1.52 -7.35
CA PHE A 99 -16.11 -2.28 -7.93
C PHE A 99 -15.36 -3.14 -6.90
N LEU A 100 -15.46 -2.79 -5.62
CA LEU A 100 -14.97 -3.59 -4.50
C LEU A 100 -15.99 -4.64 -4.03
N ALA A 101 -17.23 -4.58 -4.53
CA ALA A 101 -18.27 -5.54 -4.20
C ALA A 101 -18.06 -6.91 -4.86
N HIS A 102 -18.56 -7.94 -4.21
CA HIS A 102 -18.56 -9.33 -4.64
C HIS A 102 -19.97 -9.74 -5.03
N PRO A 103 -20.25 -10.04 -6.31
CA PRO A 103 -21.58 -10.46 -6.72
C PRO A 103 -21.98 -11.79 -6.07
N ILE A 104 -23.21 -11.83 -5.54
CA ILE A 104 -23.87 -13.06 -5.08
C ILE A 104 -24.92 -13.45 -6.12
N ARG A 105 -24.93 -14.72 -6.55
CA ARG A 105 -25.93 -15.28 -7.46
C ARG A 105 -26.31 -16.68 -7.02
N GLU A 106 -27.61 -16.91 -6.92
CA GLU A 106 -28.18 -18.16 -6.41
C GLU A 106 -27.60 -18.55 -5.04
N GLY A 107 -27.36 -17.56 -4.17
CA GLY A 107 -26.68 -17.73 -2.88
C GLY A 107 -25.16 -18.05 -2.95
N GLY A 108 -24.62 -18.24 -4.16
CA GLY A 108 -23.19 -18.49 -4.40
C GLY A 108 -22.39 -17.23 -4.72
N LEU A 109 -21.07 -17.33 -4.70
CA LEU A 109 -20.17 -16.26 -5.15
C LEU A 109 -20.07 -16.29 -6.68
N ALA A 110 -20.15 -15.14 -7.33
CA ALA A 110 -19.79 -14.98 -8.73
C ALA A 110 -18.70 -13.91 -8.88
N CYS A 111 -17.84 -14.03 -9.89
CA CYS A 111 -16.73 -13.12 -10.14
C CYS A 111 -16.66 -12.79 -11.63
N LYS A 112 -16.60 -11.49 -11.95
CA LYS A 112 -16.33 -10.99 -13.31
C LYS A 112 -14.82 -10.83 -13.52
N LEU A 113 -14.12 -11.93 -13.81
CA LEU A 113 -12.65 -11.89 -13.94
C LEU A 113 -12.17 -10.96 -15.06
N GLY A 114 -12.94 -10.81 -16.13
CA GLY A 114 -12.55 -9.96 -17.27
C GLY A 114 -12.88 -8.48 -17.12
N ALA A 115 -13.68 -8.10 -16.12
CA ALA A 115 -14.06 -6.72 -15.86
C ALA A 115 -13.05 -6.02 -14.94
N PRO A 116 -13.05 -4.67 -14.83
CA PRO A 116 -12.22 -3.93 -13.88
C PRO A 116 -12.24 -4.48 -12.46
N GLU A 117 -13.43 -4.79 -11.96
CA GLU A 117 -13.64 -5.35 -10.63
C GLU A 117 -13.14 -6.80 -10.48
N GLY A 118 -12.67 -7.43 -11.55
CA GLY A 118 -12.04 -8.75 -11.54
C GLY A 118 -10.62 -8.73 -10.96
N ALA A 119 -9.96 -7.56 -11.01
CA ALA A 119 -8.58 -7.37 -10.56
C ALA A 119 -8.34 -7.76 -9.09
N LYS A 120 -9.37 -7.66 -8.25
CA LYS A 120 -9.28 -8.06 -6.84
C LYS A 120 -9.13 -9.57 -6.64
N TYR A 121 -9.48 -10.39 -7.63
CA TYR A 121 -9.35 -11.86 -7.52
C TYR A 121 -8.00 -12.37 -8.02
N ASN A 122 -7.26 -11.58 -8.80
CA ASN A 122 -5.94 -11.93 -9.31
C ASN A 122 -4.85 -10.92 -8.89
N TRP A 123 -5.15 -10.12 -7.87
CA TRP A 123 -4.30 -9.08 -7.28
C TRP A 123 -3.64 -8.17 -8.31
N GLY A 124 -4.43 -7.65 -9.25
CA GLY A 124 -3.97 -6.77 -10.31
C GLY A 124 -3.02 -7.43 -11.31
N GLY A 125 -2.99 -8.76 -11.36
CA GLY A 125 -2.09 -9.53 -12.20
C GLY A 125 -0.74 -9.85 -11.57
N HIS A 126 -0.63 -9.78 -10.24
CA HIS A 126 0.58 -10.15 -9.49
C HIS A 126 0.47 -11.57 -8.89
N PRO A 127 1.52 -12.41 -8.90
CA PRO A 127 2.86 -12.19 -9.47
C PRO A 127 2.98 -12.55 -10.95
N ALA A 128 2.03 -13.33 -11.48
CA ALA A 128 2.01 -13.79 -12.85
C ALA A 128 1.21 -12.80 -13.71
N PRO A 129 1.82 -12.15 -14.72
CA PRO A 129 1.18 -11.07 -15.44
C PRO A 129 -0.09 -11.57 -16.15
N TRP A 130 -1.23 -11.11 -15.64
CA TRP A 130 -2.51 -11.23 -16.31
C TRP A 130 -2.62 -10.15 -17.38
N VAL A 131 -3.11 -10.54 -18.55
CA VAL A 131 -3.62 -9.61 -19.53
C VAL A 131 -5.08 -9.35 -19.16
N MET A 132 -5.35 -8.12 -18.73
CA MET A 132 -6.67 -7.63 -18.36
C MET A 132 -7.08 -6.50 -19.32
N ARG A 133 -8.29 -5.94 -19.14
CA ARG A 133 -8.76 -4.75 -19.89
C ARG A 133 -8.80 -5.02 -21.40
N ARG A 134 -9.31 -6.19 -21.74
CA ARG A 134 -9.51 -6.65 -23.11
C ARG A 134 -10.93 -7.17 -23.26
N THR A 135 -11.48 -7.01 -24.44
CA THR A 135 -12.78 -7.55 -24.80
C THR A 135 -12.64 -8.51 -25.97
N VAL A 136 -13.34 -9.63 -25.92
CA VAL A 136 -13.46 -10.56 -27.04
C VAL A 136 -14.94 -10.76 -27.31
N ASP A 137 -15.38 -10.50 -28.55
CA ASP A 137 -16.79 -10.51 -28.91
C ASP A 137 -17.64 -9.65 -27.93
N GLU A 138 -17.13 -8.47 -27.58
CA GLU A 138 -17.71 -7.51 -26.61
C GLU A 138 -17.75 -7.99 -25.15
N ILE A 139 -17.32 -9.22 -24.85
CA ILE A 139 -17.23 -9.75 -23.49
C ILE A 139 -15.88 -9.40 -22.89
N PRO A 140 -15.82 -8.72 -21.72
CA PRO A 140 -14.57 -8.48 -21.00
C PRO A 140 -13.91 -9.79 -20.60
N VAL A 141 -12.60 -9.90 -20.82
CA VAL A 141 -11.82 -11.10 -20.50
C VAL A 141 -10.50 -10.78 -19.82
N ALA A 142 -10.06 -11.72 -18.99
CA ALA A 142 -8.73 -11.77 -18.43
C ALA A 142 -8.08 -13.12 -18.75
N PHE A 143 -6.77 -13.12 -19.01
CA PHE A 143 -6.03 -14.35 -19.26
C PHE A 143 -4.56 -14.23 -18.89
N SER A 144 -3.94 -15.37 -18.59
CA SER A 144 -2.49 -15.45 -18.35
C SER A 144 -1.79 -15.98 -19.61
N LYS A 145 -0.52 -15.62 -19.81
CA LYS A 145 0.30 -16.24 -20.85
C LYS A 145 0.55 -17.70 -20.52
N GLY A 146 0.49 -18.57 -21.53
CA GLY A 146 0.69 -20.01 -21.36
C GLY A 146 -0.61 -20.76 -21.04
N THR A 147 -0.50 -21.81 -20.24
CA THR A 147 -1.56 -22.81 -20.04
C THR A 147 -2.25 -22.74 -18.69
N GLY A 148 -1.90 -21.81 -17.81
CA GLY A 148 -2.44 -21.75 -16.45
C GLY A 148 -2.87 -20.33 -16.07
N SER A 149 -4.06 -20.21 -15.48
CA SER A 149 -4.56 -18.96 -14.91
C SER A 149 -4.96 -19.18 -13.46
N GLU A 150 -4.27 -18.49 -12.54
CA GLU A 150 -4.42 -18.61 -11.09
C GLU A 150 -5.04 -17.35 -10.49
N PHE A 151 -6.09 -17.53 -9.70
CA PHE A 151 -6.81 -16.48 -9.00
C PHE A 151 -7.38 -17.01 -7.67
N PHE A 152 -7.87 -16.11 -6.84
CA PHE A 152 -8.37 -16.40 -5.50
C PHE A 152 -9.79 -15.90 -5.33
N VAL A 153 -10.61 -16.70 -4.66
CA VAL A 153 -12.03 -16.41 -4.45
C VAL A 153 -12.36 -16.46 -2.96
N PRO A 154 -12.91 -15.38 -2.38
CA PRO A 154 -13.24 -15.31 -0.97
C PRO A 154 -14.63 -15.86 -0.70
N LEU A 155 -14.72 -16.95 0.07
CA LEU A 155 -16.01 -17.52 0.47
C LEU A 155 -16.36 -17.13 1.90
N SER A 156 -17.63 -16.80 2.14
CA SER A 156 -18.15 -16.76 3.50
C SER A 156 -18.22 -18.16 4.11
N ASP A 157 -18.42 -18.25 5.43
CA ASP A 157 -18.63 -19.54 6.11
C ASP A 157 -19.79 -20.32 5.48
N ALA A 158 -20.91 -19.64 5.23
CA ALA A 158 -22.10 -20.24 4.61
C ALA A 158 -21.85 -20.67 3.16
N GLN A 159 -21.11 -19.87 2.38
CA GLN A 159 -20.77 -20.20 0.99
C GLN A 159 -19.79 -21.37 0.92
N ALA A 160 -18.77 -21.40 1.78
CA ALA A 160 -17.80 -22.49 1.84
C ALA A 160 -18.46 -23.81 2.25
N ALA A 161 -19.32 -23.79 3.27
CA ALA A 161 -20.04 -24.98 3.74
C ALA A 161 -20.98 -25.57 2.69
N ASN A 162 -21.57 -24.73 1.83
CA ASN A 162 -22.53 -25.16 0.82
C ASN A 162 -21.97 -25.28 -0.60
N ALA A 163 -20.70 -24.91 -0.82
CA ALA A 163 -20.05 -24.93 -2.13
C ALA A 163 -20.10 -26.34 -2.73
N ALA A 164 -20.70 -26.46 -3.92
CA ALA A 164 -20.89 -27.75 -4.58
C ALA A 164 -20.50 -27.75 -6.06
N LEU A 165 -20.49 -26.57 -6.70
CA LEU A 165 -20.23 -26.46 -8.13
C LEU A 165 -19.34 -25.26 -8.44
N PHE A 166 -18.19 -25.52 -9.05
CA PHE A 166 -17.37 -24.49 -9.69
C PHE A 166 -17.78 -24.36 -11.15
N VAL A 167 -18.11 -23.14 -11.57
CA VAL A 167 -18.51 -22.80 -12.93
C VAL A 167 -17.53 -21.80 -13.51
N VAL A 168 -17.09 -22.01 -14.75
CA VAL A 168 -16.26 -21.06 -15.49
C VAL A 168 -16.87 -20.80 -16.86
N HIS A 169 -17.08 -19.53 -17.18
CA HIS A 169 -17.39 -19.07 -18.53
C HIS A 169 -16.11 -18.54 -19.18
N LEU A 170 -15.69 -19.20 -20.26
CA LEU A 170 -14.43 -18.91 -20.94
C LEU A 170 -14.55 -19.04 -22.45
N LYS A 171 -13.62 -18.41 -23.16
CA LYS A 171 -13.35 -18.66 -24.56
C LYS A 171 -12.18 -19.62 -24.71
N ASN A 172 -12.44 -20.81 -25.24
CA ASN A 172 -11.40 -21.77 -25.58
C ASN A 172 -10.70 -21.36 -26.88
N LEU A 173 -9.37 -21.42 -26.88
CA LEU A 173 -8.52 -20.89 -27.95
C LEU A 173 -7.79 -21.99 -28.76
N ALA A 174 -7.93 -23.28 -28.40
CA ALA A 174 -7.37 -24.39 -29.19
C ALA A 174 -8.38 -25.53 -29.38
N THR A 175 -8.27 -26.26 -30.49
CA THR A 175 -9.06 -27.48 -30.73
C THR A 175 -8.55 -28.66 -29.91
N LEU A 176 -9.43 -29.63 -29.63
CA LEU A 176 -9.13 -30.82 -28.82
C LEU A 176 -8.55 -30.46 -27.44
N GLN A 177 -8.96 -29.31 -26.91
CA GLN A 177 -8.46 -28.79 -25.64
C GLN A 177 -8.94 -29.67 -24.49
N GLN A 178 -8.08 -29.87 -23.48
CA GLN A 178 -8.49 -30.31 -22.16
C GLN A 178 -8.37 -29.14 -21.19
N VAL A 179 -9.45 -28.87 -20.46
CA VAL A 179 -9.50 -27.90 -19.36
C VAL A 179 -9.59 -28.67 -18.05
N LYS A 180 -8.69 -28.37 -17.13
CA LYS A 180 -8.58 -28.97 -15.79
C LYS A 180 -8.67 -27.87 -14.75
N ILE A 181 -9.41 -28.11 -13.67
CA ILE A 181 -9.50 -27.18 -12.54
C ILE A 181 -8.79 -27.79 -11.33
N LEU A 182 -7.90 -27.01 -10.73
CA LEU A 182 -7.39 -27.24 -9.39
C LEU A 182 -8.04 -26.22 -8.45
N PHE A 183 -8.55 -26.69 -7.33
CA PHE A 183 -9.17 -25.89 -6.28
C PHE A 183 -8.49 -26.25 -4.96
N ASN A 184 -7.86 -25.26 -4.31
CA ASN A 184 -6.97 -25.47 -3.16
C ASN A 184 -5.95 -26.61 -3.43
N ASP A 185 -5.31 -26.54 -4.61
CA ASP A 185 -4.33 -27.50 -5.13
C ASP A 185 -4.84 -28.93 -5.38
N GLN A 186 -6.12 -29.20 -5.15
CA GLN A 186 -6.77 -30.47 -5.45
C GLN A 186 -7.49 -30.42 -6.81
N GLU A 187 -7.33 -31.45 -7.64
CA GLU A 187 -8.03 -31.55 -8.92
C GLU A 187 -9.52 -31.84 -8.72
N LEU A 188 -10.39 -30.95 -9.24
CA LEU A 188 -11.85 -31.19 -9.32
C LEU A 188 -12.21 -32.13 -10.46
N GLY A 189 -11.41 -32.12 -11.52
CA GLY A 189 -11.56 -32.95 -12.72
C GLY A 189 -11.10 -32.24 -13.98
N SER A 190 -11.33 -32.90 -15.12
CA SER A 190 -11.03 -32.35 -16.45
C SER A 190 -12.18 -32.55 -17.43
N LYS A 191 -12.35 -31.60 -18.35
CA LYS A 191 -13.24 -31.66 -19.51
C LYS A 191 -12.36 -31.64 -20.75
N GLY A 192 -12.52 -32.62 -21.64
CA GLY A 192 -11.65 -32.81 -22.81
C GLY A 192 -12.38 -32.73 -24.14
N SER A 193 -11.61 -32.73 -25.21
CA SER A 193 -12.10 -32.67 -26.61
C SER A 193 -12.97 -31.44 -26.89
N LEU A 194 -12.62 -30.31 -26.28
CA LEU A 194 -13.37 -29.06 -26.43
C LEU A 194 -13.01 -28.35 -27.74
N ASP A 195 -14.04 -27.86 -28.42
CA ASP A 195 -13.93 -27.06 -29.65
C ASP A 195 -13.60 -25.60 -29.36
N LEU A 196 -13.22 -24.85 -30.38
CA LEU A 196 -12.98 -23.41 -30.29
C LEU A 196 -14.27 -22.65 -29.96
N GLY A 197 -14.14 -21.58 -29.20
CA GLY A 197 -15.23 -20.64 -28.94
C GLY A 197 -15.64 -20.54 -27.48
N TRP A 198 -16.76 -19.86 -27.26
CA TRP A 198 -17.32 -19.63 -25.93
C TRP A 198 -17.99 -20.88 -25.38
N MET A 199 -17.79 -21.12 -24.10
CA MET A 199 -18.39 -22.23 -23.39
C MET A 199 -18.51 -21.93 -21.89
N THR A 200 -19.47 -22.60 -21.26
CA THR A 200 -19.58 -22.67 -19.81
C THR A 200 -19.28 -24.10 -19.38
N LEU A 201 -18.33 -24.26 -18.47
CA LEU A 201 -17.92 -25.55 -17.93
C LEU A 201 -18.18 -25.58 -16.43
N SER A 202 -18.70 -26.72 -15.96
CA SER A 202 -19.03 -26.94 -14.56
C SER A 202 -18.27 -28.15 -14.00
N PHE A 203 -17.79 -28.02 -12.77
CA PHE A 203 -16.97 -29.00 -12.05
C PHE A 203 -17.50 -29.15 -10.62
N PRO A 204 -17.87 -30.37 -10.19
CA PRO A 204 -18.28 -30.59 -8.80
C PRO A 204 -17.14 -30.26 -7.82
N ILE A 205 -17.49 -29.60 -6.72
CA ILE A 205 -16.59 -29.34 -5.60
C ILE A 205 -16.87 -30.41 -4.53
N PRO A 206 -15.88 -31.25 -4.15
CA PRO A 206 -16.03 -32.17 -3.04
C PRO A 206 -16.39 -31.45 -1.74
N GLU A 207 -17.23 -32.09 -0.93
CA GLU A 207 -17.61 -31.58 0.38
C GLU A 207 -16.37 -31.38 1.27
N GLY A 208 -16.29 -30.22 1.92
CA GLY A 208 -15.16 -29.84 2.78
C GLY A 208 -13.90 -29.36 2.06
N LEU A 209 -13.85 -29.36 0.72
CA LEU A 209 -12.69 -28.82 -0.01
C LEU A 209 -12.66 -27.28 -0.03
N ALA A 210 -13.84 -26.66 -0.13
CA ALA A 210 -13.99 -25.22 0.02
C ALA A 210 -13.85 -24.83 1.49
N LYS A 211 -13.08 -23.76 1.74
CA LYS A 211 -12.85 -23.21 3.09
C LYS A 211 -13.35 -21.77 3.16
N PRO A 212 -13.71 -21.27 4.36
CA PRO A 212 -13.92 -19.83 4.54
C PRO A 212 -12.68 -19.02 4.17
N GLY A 213 -12.89 -17.80 3.67
CA GLY A 213 -11.81 -16.93 3.19
C GLY A 213 -11.27 -17.31 1.82
N GLU A 214 -9.97 -17.10 1.62
CA GLU A 214 -9.32 -17.22 0.32
C GLU A 214 -9.19 -18.68 -0.15
N ASN A 215 -9.81 -18.99 -1.29
CA ASN A 215 -9.65 -20.27 -1.98
C ASN A 215 -8.86 -20.08 -3.27
N LYS A 216 -7.80 -20.85 -3.45
CA LYS A 216 -6.95 -20.79 -4.64
C LYS A 216 -7.60 -21.60 -5.78
N VAL A 217 -7.72 -21.00 -6.95
CA VAL A 217 -8.25 -21.66 -8.15
C VAL A 217 -7.23 -21.53 -9.28
N LEU A 218 -6.91 -22.65 -9.91
CA LEU A 218 -6.05 -22.71 -11.08
C LEU A 218 -6.76 -23.42 -12.23
N VAL A 219 -7.03 -22.67 -13.29
CA VAL A 219 -7.56 -23.18 -14.56
C VAL A 219 -6.37 -23.58 -15.44
N LYS A 220 -6.23 -24.87 -15.73
CA LYS A 220 -5.19 -25.42 -16.62
C LYS A 220 -5.76 -25.85 -17.97
N PHE A 221 -5.05 -25.50 -19.03
CA PHE A 221 -5.33 -25.87 -20.41
C PHE A 221 -4.24 -26.83 -20.91
N SER A 222 -4.56 -27.83 -21.72
CA SER A 222 -3.56 -28.75 -22.28
C SER A 222 -2.73 -28.14 -23.42
N ASN A 223 -3.28 -27.16 -24.12
CA ASN A 223 -2.74 -26.53 -25.31
C ASN A 223 -2.94 -25.00 -25.26
N THR A 224 -2.20 -24.28 -26.10
CA THR A 224 -2.35 -22.82 -26.25
C THR A 224 -2.85 -22.46 -27.65
N GLY A 225 -3.75 -21.48 -27.70
CA GLY A 225 -4.12 -20.76 -28.90
C GLY A 225 -3.34 -19.44 -29.04
N SER A 226 -3.87 -18.52 -29.85
CA SER A 226 -3.37 -17.15 -29.98
C SER A 226 -4.50 -16.17 -29.67
N LEU A 227 -4.25 -15.20 -28.81
CA LEU A 227 -5.16 -14.11 -28.50
C LEU A 227 -4.37 -12.81 -28.32
N PHE A 228 -4.72 -11.76 -29.06
CA PHE A 228 -3.98 -10.49 -29.12
C PHE A 228 -2.46 -10.68 -29.35
N GLY A 229 -2.08 -11.63 -30.21
CA GLY A 229 -0.68 -11.94 -30.51
C GLY A 229 0.07 -12.70 -29.41
N MET A 230 -0.61 -13.13 -28.35
CA MET A 230 -0.03 -13.84 -27.22
C MET A 230 -0.53 -15.29 -27.15
N LYS A 231 0.34 -16.20 -26.71
CA LYS A 231 -0.04 -17.59 -26.43
C LYS A 231 -0.81 -17.68 -25.13
N ALA A 232 -2.04 -18.16 -25.20
CA ALA A 232 -2.92 -18.34 -24.05
C ALA A 232 -3.74 -19.63 -24.22
N GLY A 233 -4.01 -20.32 -23.11
CA GLY A 233 -4.85 -21.52 -23.09
C GLY A 233 -6.32 -21.22 -23.33
N GLY A 234 -6.82 -20.17 -22.67
CA GLY A 234 -8.18 -19.66 -22.80
C GLY A 234 -8.29 -18.24 -22.25
N ALA A 235 -9.41 -17.58 -22.56
CA ALA A 235 -9.75 -16.27 -21.99
C ALA A 235 -10.90 -16.42 -21.01
N LEU A 236 -10.72 -15.98 -19.76
CA LEU A 236 -11.71 -16.12 -18.70
C LEU A 236 -12.56 -14.86 -18.62
N ALA A 237 -13.89 -15.01 -18.71
CA ALA A 237 -14.83 -13.90 -18.54
C ALA A 237 -15.37 -13.88 -17.11
N GLN A 238 -15.89 -15.03 -16.67
CA GLN A 238 -16.61 -15.17 -15.40
C GLN A 238 -16.27 -16.50 -14.73
N VAL A 239 -16.29 -16.51 -13.40
CA VAL A 239 -16.39 -17.74 -12.60
C VAL A 239 -17.50 -17.62 -11.56
N ALA A 240 -18.00 -18.76 -11.08
CA ALA A 240 -18.93 -18.81 -9.96
C ALA A 240 -18.73 -20.08 -9.11
N ILE A 241 -19.03 -19.97 -7.81
CA ILE A 241 -19.09 -21.06 -6.86
C ILE A 241 -20.52 -21.13 -6.35
N LEU A 242 -21.26 -22.11 -6.85
CA LEU A 242 -22.69 -22.25 -6.59
C LEU A 242 -22.96 -23.31 -5.52
N PRO A 243 -24.03 -23.12 -4.71
CA PRO A 243 -24.37 -24.04 -3.65
C PRO A 243 -24.98 -25.34 -4.18
N ARG A 244 -25.07 -26.34 -3.31
CA ARG A 244 -25.74 -27.61 -3.58
C ARG A 244 -27.21 -27.37 -3.99
N GLY A 245 -27.60 -27.95 -5.12
CA GLY A 245 -28.97 -27.83 -5.66
C GLY A 245 -29.16 -26.66 -6.64
N ALA A 246 -28.17 -25.78 -6.81
CA ALA A 246 -28.19 -24.79 -7.88
C ALA A 246 -28.20 -25.47 -9.26
N ALA A 247 -28.94 -24.88 -10.20
CA ALA A 247 -28.95 -25.36 -11.58
C ALA A 247 -27.58 -25.13 -12.24
N GLU A 248 -27.10 -26.11 -13.02
CA GLU A 248 -25.86 -25.94 -13.77
C GLU A 248 -26.05 -24.89 -14.89
N PRO A 249 -25.31 -23.77 -14.86
CA PRO A 249 -25.43 -22.75 -15.91
C PRO A 249 -24.89 -23.29 -17.24
N THR A 250 -25.64 -23.05 -18.32
CA THR A 250 -25.21 -23.40 -19.70
C THR A 250 -24.65 -22.21 -20.48
N LYS A 251 -24.74 -21.01 -19.89
CA LYS A 251 -24.30 -19.72 -20.45
C LYS A 251 -23.69 -18.85 -19.34
N GLU A 252 -23.22 -17.67 -19.70
CA GLU A 252 -22.78 -16.64 -18.76
C GLU A 252 -23.92 -16.27 -17.78
N LEU A 253 -23.57 -15.94 -16.53
CA LEU A 253 -24.54 -15.46 -15.53
C LEU A 253 -24.72 -13.95 -15.72
N ASP A 254 -25.94 -13.46 -15.52
CA ASP A 254 -26.15 -12.02 -15.51
C ASP A 254 -25.61 -11.41 -14.20
N LEU A 255 -24.43 -10.80 -14.30
CA LEU A 255 -23.77 -10.11 -13.20
C LEU A 255 -23.95 -8.59 -13.28
N SER A 256 -24.89 -8.10 -14.10
CA SER A 256 -25.28 -6.69 -14.09
C SER A 256 -25.96 -6.31 -12.77
N TYR A 257 -25.87 -5.01 -12.44
CA TYR A 257 -26.45 -4.45 -11.22
C TYR A 257 -27.44 -3.33 -11.57
N GLY A 258 -28.12 -3.44 -12.70
CA GLY A 258 -29.06 -2.43 -13.18
C GLY A 258 -28.70 -1.89 -14.56
N THR A 259 -29.64 -1.12 -15.10
CA THR A 259 -29.52 -0.41 -16.38
C THR A 259 -28.70 0.86 -16.25
N ASP A 260 -28.20 1.41 -17.37
CA ASP A 260 -27.49 2.69 -17.37
C ASP A 260 -28.29 3.83 -16.73
N ALA A 261 -29.62 3.82 -16.88
CA ALA A 261 -30.52 4.80 -16.26
C ALA A 261 -30.51 4.70 -14.73
N GLN A 262 -30.57 3.47 -14.19
CA GLN A 262 -30.54 3.25 -12.73
C GLN A 262 -29.17 3.60 -12.14
N LEU A 263 -28.10 3.25 -12.84
CA LEU A 263 -26.74 3.62 -12.43
C LEU A 263 -26.53 5.15 -12.46
N ALA A 264 -27.14 5.87 -13.41
CA ALA A 264 -27.07 7.32 -13.48
C ALA A 264 -27.72 8.02 -12.27
N GLU A 265 -28.70 7.36 -11.64
CA GLU A 265 -29.39 7.84 -10.44
C GLU A 265 -28.75 7.32 -9.13
N LYS A 266 -27.52 6.80 -9.20
CA LYS A 266 -26.77 6.20 -8.06
C LYS A 266 -27.48 5.00 -7.42
N GLY A 267 -28.29 4.28 -8.20
CA GLY A 267 -28.95 3.05 -7.78
C GLY A 267 -28.28 1.79 -8.32
N PHE A 268 -28.34 0.68 -7.58
CA PHE A 268 -28.03 -0.65 -8.09
C PHE A 268 -29.19 -1.63 -7.83
N MET A 269 -29.36 -2.57 -8.77
CA MET A 269 -30.35 -3.65 -8.72
C MET A 269 -29.74 -4.92 -8.11
N LEU A 270 -30.43 -5.47 -7.11
CA LEU A 270 -30.18 -6.78 -6.56
C LEU A 270 -31.16 -7.78 -7.20
N PRO A 271 -30.69 -8.77 -7.97
CA PRO A 271 -31.59 -9.74 -8.58
C PRO A 271 -32.16 -10.69 -7.52
N SER A 272 -33.29 -11.32 -7.83
CA SER A 272 -33.86 -12.38 -7.00
C SER A 272 -32.83 -13.47 -6.70
N ASN A 273 -32.81 -13.96 -5.45
CA ASN A 273 -31.80 -14.90 -4.95
C ASN A 273 -30.34 -14.48 -5.21
N GLY A 274 -30.09 -13.17 -5.25
CA GLY A 274 -28.77 -12.61 -5.50
C GLY A 274 -28.55 -11.31 -4.78
N GLY A 275 -27.35 -10.76 -4.93
CA GLY A 275 -26.99 -9.54 -4.23
C GLY A 275 -25.54 -9.13 -4.40
N LEU A 276 -25.06 -8.37 -3.42
CA LEU A 276 -23.71 -7.84 -3.31
C LEU A 276 -23.16 -8.06 -1.91
N ALA A 277 -21.91 -8.50 -1.82
CA ALA A 277 -21.15 -8.51 -0.57
C ALA A 277 -20.02 -7.49 -0.60
N TYR A 278 -19.77 -6.83 0.53
CA TYR A 278 -18.67 -5.90 0.75
C TYR A 278 -17.89 -6.33 1.98
N TYR A 279 -16.58 -6.12 1.95
CA TYR A 279 -15.72 -6.15 3.14
C TYR A 279 -15.49 -4.70 3.54
N LEU A 280 -15.91 -4.30 4.74
CA LEU A 280 -16.00 -2.91 5.18
C LEU A 280 -15.39 -2.74 6.56
N PHE A 281 -14.94 -1.52 6.86
CA PHE A 281 -14.51 -1.14 8.21
C PHE A 281 -15.64 -0.40 8.94
N GLY A 282 -15.95 -0.79 10.17
CA GLY A 282 -16.96 -0.13 10.99
C GLY A 282 -16.47 1.24 11.49
N PRO A 283 -17.03 2.36 11.02
CA PRO A 283 -16.58 3.67 11.48
C PRO A 283 -17.03 3.93 12.92
N GLN A 284 -16.29 4.78 13.63
CA GLN A 284 -16.63 5.20 14.99
C GLN A 284 -18.00 5.88 14.99
N GLN A 285 -18.93 5.39 15.83
CA GLN A 285 -20.31 5.88 15.89
C GLN A 285 -21.04 5.80 14.53
N GLY A 286 -20.66 4.85 13.68
CA GLY A 286 -21.18 4.70 12.33
C GLY A 286 -22.60 4.14 12.27
N ALA A 287 -23.29 4.45 11.17
CA ALA A 287 -24.52 3.77 10.77
C ALA A 287 -24.48 3.41 9.28
N LEU A 288 -25.23 2.39 8.89
CA LEU A 288 -25.54 2.08 7.49
C LEU A 288 -26.88 2.73 7.13
N GLU A 289 -26.86 3.65 6.19
CA GLU A 289 -28.04 4.28 5.59
C GLU A 289 -28.34 3.61 4.26
N LEU A 290 -29.61 3.24 4.05
CA LEU A 290 -30.11 2.58 2.85
C LEU A 290 -31.42 3.22 2.42
N ARG A 291 -31.58 3.44 1.12
CA ARG A 291 -32.89 3.71 0.51
C ARG A 291 -33.17 2.58 -0.48
N PHE A 292 -34.33 1.94 -0.40
CA PHE A 292 -34.62 0.78 -1.25
C PHE A 292 -36.10 0.68 -1.65
N ALA A 293 -36.35 0.09 -2.81
CA ALA A 293 -37.67 -0.24 -3.32
C ALA A 293 -37.75 -1.75 -3.53
N ALA A 294 -38.69 -2.39 -2.85
CA ALA A 294 -38.94 -3.83 -2.93
C ALA A 294 -40.34 -4.07 -3.52
N PRO A 295 -40.43 -4.70 -4.70
CA PRO A 295 -41.71 -5.12 -5.27
C PRO A 295 -42.40 -6.20 -4.43
N GLU A 296 -43.67 -6.47 -4.72
CA GLU A 296 -44.44 -7.51 -4.03
C GLU A 296 -43.73 -8.88 -4.08
N GLY A 297 -43.50 -9.47 -2.90
CA GLY A 297 -42.80 -10.75 -2.76
C GLY A 297 -41.28 -10.66 -2.73
N CYS A 298 -40.69 -9.45 -2.76
CA CYS A 298 -39.29 -9.20 -2.42
C CYS A 298 -39.16 -8.62 -1.00
N ALA A 299 -38.10 -9.00 -0.29
CA ALA A 299 -37.60 -8.25 0.86
C ALA A 299 -36.08 -8.13 0.77
N LEU A 300 -35.54 -7.00 1.26
CA LEU A 300 -34.11 -6.76 1.32
C LEU A 300 -33.55 -7.43 2.56
N GLN A 301 -32.64 -8.38 2.38
CA GLN A 301 -31.88 -8.99 3.46
C GLN A 301 -30.55 -8.27 3.60
N VAL A 302 -30.26 -7.81 4.82
CA VAL A 302 -29.01 -7.17 5.20
C VAL A 302 -28.31 -8.06 6.21
N SER A 303 -27.20 -8.68 5.81
CA SER A 303 -26.41 -9.56 6.67
C SER A 303 -25.11 -8.88 7.07
N LEU A 304 -24.80 -8.86 8.36
CA LEU A 304 -23.61 -8.25 8.93
C LEU A 304 -22.82 -9.32 9.70
N ALA A 305 -21.67 -9.71 9.17
CA ALA A 305 -20.87 -10.80 9.70
C ALA A 305 -19.49 -10.32 10.16
N LEU A 306 -19.11 -10.71 11.38
CA LEU A 306 -17.76 -10.60 11.90
C LEU A 306 -17.07 -11.98 11.87
N PRO A 307 -15.74 -12.05 11.76
CA PRO A 307 -15.02 -13.32 11.81
C PRO A 307 -15.35 -14.12 13.07
N GLY A 308 -15.77 -15.38 12.89
CA GLY A 308 -16.02 -16.32 13.99
C GLY A 308 -17.24 -15.99 14.89
N VAL A 309 -18.10 -15.06 14.46
CA VAL A 309 -19.28 -14.63 15.20
C VAL A 309 -20.54 -14.98 14.42
N GLU A 310 -21.65 -15.23 15.13
CA GLU A 310 -22.96 -15.44 14.52
C GLU A 310 -23.37 -14.24 13.65
N VAL A 311 -23.92 -14.52 12.47
CA VAL A 311 -24.30 -13.51 11.49
C VAL A 311 -25.60 -12.84 11.92
N ALA A 312 -25.58 -11.53 12.12
CA ALA A 312 -26.80 -10.75 12.28
C ALA A 312 -27.46 -10.55 10.91
N THR A 313 -28.73 -10.93 10.77
CA THR A 313 -29.48 -10.82 9.51
C THR A 313 -30.78 -10.05 9.72
N HIS A 314 -30.92 -8.92 9.05
CA HIS A 314 -32.14 -8.11 9.06
C HIS A 314 -32.91 -8.32 7.77
N VAL A 315 -34.21 -8.59 7.90
CA VAL A 315 -35.14 -8.63 6.77
C VAL A 315 -35.92 -7.32 6.76
N LEU A 316 -35.68 -6.50 5.75
CA LEU A 316 -36.31 -5.21 5.55
C LEU A 316 -37.37 -5.35 4.45
N GLU A 317 -38.62 -5.18 4.83
CA GLU A 317 -39.76 -5.24 3.91
C GLU A 317 -40.18 -3.82 3.50
N ALA A 318 -40.48 -3.64 2.21
CA ALA A 318 -41.12 -2.45 1.67
C ALA A 318 -42.17 -2.90 0.64
N GLN A 319 -43.29 -2.17 0.54
CA GLN A 319 -44.35 -2.46 -0.42
C GLN A 319 -44.66 -1.23 -1.28
N SER A 320 -43.66 -0.72 -1.99
CA SER A 320 -43.87 0.27 -3.05
C SER A 320 -42.64 0.46 -3.90
N ASP A 321 -42.86 0.67 -5.20
CA ASP A 321 -41.81 1.17 -6.11
C ASP A 321 -41.42 2.62 -5.75
N GLU A 322 -42.38 3.41 -5.23
CA GLU A 322 -42.19 4.79 -4.73
C GLU A 322 -43.21 5.11 -3.60
N PRO A 323 -42.82 5.88 -2.55
CA PRO A 323 -41.47 6.34 -2.26
C PRO A 323 -40.54 5.19 -1.83
N PHE A 324 -39.24 5.32 -2.10
CA PHE A 324 -38.22 4.41 -1.55
C PHE A 324 -38.32 4.36 -0.01
N ALA A 325 -38.28 3.15 0.55
CA ALA A 325 -38.19 2.96 2.00
C ALA A 325 -36.79 3.30 2.47
N GLU A 326 -36.68 3.92 3.66
CA GLU A 326 -35.41 4.28 4.28
C GLU A 326 -35.14 3.35 5.48
N ALA A 327 -33.89 2.92 5.61
CA ALA A 327 -33.43 2.15 6.75
C ALA A 327 -32.08 2.68 7.25
N HIS A 328 -31.95 2.74 8.57
CA HIS A 328 -30.74 3.16 9.25
C HIS A 328 -30.37 2.08 10.28
N LEU A 329 -29.26 1.39 10.07
CA LEU A 329 -28.79 0.33 10.97
C LEU A 329 -27.57 0.83 11.76
N ASP A 330 -27.62 0.70 13.08
CA ASP A 330 -26.52 1.07 13.96
C ASP A 330 -25.30 0.15 13.75
N LEU A 331 -24.14 0.73 13.41
CA LEU A 331 -22.91 -0.05 13.24
C LEU A 331 -21.98 0.02 14.45
N SER A 332 -22.43 0.59 15.57
CA SER A 332 -21.67 0.61 16.83
C SER A 332 -21.14 -0.76 17.26
N PRO A 333 -21.85 -1.90 17.08
CA PRO A 333 -21.31 -3.23 17.39
C PRO A 333 -20.10 -3.64 16.53
N TYR A 334 -19.87 -2.96 15.40
CA TYR A 334 -18.83 -3.25 14.42
C TYR A 334 -17.70 -2.20 14.41
N GLN A 335 -17.80 -1.16 15.25
CA GLN A 335 -16.85 -0.05 15.25
C GLN A 335 -15.40 -0.53 15.43
N GLY A 336 -14.47 0.02 14.65
CA GLY A 336 -13.05 -0.32 14.71
C GLY A 336 -12.70 -1.71 14.17
N ARG A 337 -13.67 -2.46 13.64
CA ARG A 337 -13.46 -3.82 13.11
C ARG A 337 -13.80 -3.89 11.64
N VAL A 338 -13.17 -4.84 10.95
CA VAL A 338 -13.55 -5.20 9.59
C VAL A 338 -14.69 -6.22 9.66
N PHE A 339 -15.74 -6.01 8.89
CA PHE A 339 -16.89 -6.88 8.81
C PHE A 339 -17.31 -7.10 7.35
N ARG A 340 -18.08 -8.15 7.12
CA ARG A 340 -18.67 -8.45 5.83
C ARG A 340 -20.14 -8.06 5.83
N LEU A 341 -20.51 -7.17 4.92
CA LEU A 341 -21.88 -6.76 4.66
C LEU A 341 -22.39 -7.50 3.43
N GLU A 342 -23.55 -8.14 3.51
CA GLU A 342 -24.29 -8.62 2.34
C GLU A 342 -25.62 -7.87 2.21
N LEU A 343 -25.93 -7.42 1.00
CA LEU A 343 -27.23 -6.93 0.59
C LEU A 343 -27.79 -7.91 -0.43
N THR A 344 -28.83 -8.67 -0.07
CA THR A 344 -29.43 -9.71 -0.92
C THR A 344 -30.94 -9.54 -1.03
N ALA A 345 -31.51 -9.93 -2.17
CA ALA A 345 -32.96 -10.06 -2.29
C ALA A 345 -33.42 -11.45 -1.83
N THR A 346 -34.58 -11.53 -1.18
CA THR A 346 -35.17 -12.80 -0.73
C THR A 346 -35.34 -13.82 -1.86
N THR A 347 -35.27 -15.09 -1.48
CA THR A 347 -35.53 -16.27 -2.31
C THR A 347 -37.02 -16.50 -2.54
N SER A 348 -37.66 -15.65 -3.34
CA SER A 348 -39.05 -15.85 -3.76
C SER A 348 -39.15 -15.92 -5.28
N SER A 349 -39.96 -16.87 -5.77
CA SER A 349 -40.26 -17.02 -7.20
C SER A 349 -41.08 -15.85 -7.76
N SER A 350 -41.71 -15.04 -6.90
CA SER A 350 -42.38 -13.80 -7.29
C SER A 350 -41.50 -12.56 -7.21
N CYS A 351 -40.30 -12.66 -6.62
CA CYS A 351 -39.39 -11.52 -6.51
C CYS A 351 -38.72 -11.24 -7.87
N SER A 352 -38.88 -10.01 -8.37
CA SER A 352 -38.30 -9.54 -9.63
C SER A 352 -36.96 -8.81 -9.46
N GLY A 353 -36.57 -8.51 -8.21
CA GLY A 353 -35.36 -7.79 -7.85
C GLY A 353 -35.65 -6.57 -6.97
N ILE A 354 -34.63 -6.02 -6.33
CA ILE A 354 -34.73 -4.89 -5.40
C ILE A 354 -33.84 -3.77 -5.92
N GLU A 355 -34.36 -2.55 -5.98
CA GLU A 355 -33.56 -1.37 -6.26
C GLU A 355 -33.06 -0.77 -4.96
N VAL A 356 -31.75 -0.49 -4.88
CA VAL A 356 -31.12 0.17 -3.73
C VAL A 356 -30.45 1.45 -4.20
N ARG A 357 -30.68 2.56 -3.50
CA ARG A 357 -30.14 3.90 -3.74
C ARG A 357 -29.53 4.47 -2.46
N ASP A 358 -28.66 5.45 -2.63
CA ASP A 358 -28.06 6.24 -1.55
C ASP A 358 -27.48 5.39 -0.39
N ALA A 359 -27.03 4.17 -0.71
CA ALA A 359 -26.50 3.24 0.28
C ALA A 359 -25.11 3.70 0.74
N ALA A 360 -24.97 4.06 2.01
CA ALA A 360 -23.73 4.65 2.52
C ALA A 360 -23.47 4.33 3.99
N LEU A 361 -22.19 4.29 4.37
CA LEU A 361 -21.78 4.43 5.77
C LEU A 361 -21.72 5.92 6.11
N VAL A 362 -22.37 6.28 7.21
CA VAL A 362 -22.46 7.66 7.68
C VAL A 362 -21.94 7.77 9.12
N ILE A 363 -21.41 8.93 9.48
CA ILE A 363 -21.03 9.25 10.86
C ILE A 363 -21.66 10.59 11.32
N PRO A 364 -21.83 10.81 12.64
CA PRO A 364 -22.37 12.07 13.17
C PRO A 364 -21.53 13.31 12.80
N GLY A 365 -22.21 14.44 12.61
CA GLY A 365 -21.60 15.76 12.37
C GLY A 365 -21.66 16.22 10.91
N GLU A 366 -21.19 17.46 10.66
CA GLU A 366 -21.27 18.11 9.34
C GLU A 366 -20.09 17.77 8.38
N GLY A 367 -19.13 16.96 8.82
CA GLY A 367 -17.88 16.69 8.10
C GLY A 367 -16.88 17.86 8.14
N GLY A 368 -15.63 17.59 7.76
CA GLY A 368 -14.63 18.64 7.65
C GLY A 368 -14.90 19.60 6.49
N LYS A 369 -14.31 20.79 6.56
CA LYS A 369 -14.48 21.84 5.54
C LYS A 369 -13.13 22.43 5.21
N ARG A 370 -12.83 22.50 3.91
CA ARG A 370 -11.64 23.17 3.41
C ARG A 370 -11.70 24.67 3.72
N PRO A 371 -10.61 25.30 4.19
CA PRO A 371 -10.55 26.74 4.32
C PRO A 371 -10.71 27.44 2.96
N THR A 372 -11.51 28.51 2.93
CA THR A 372 -11.70 29.33 1.72
C THR A 372 -10.99 30.68 1.91
N LEU A 373 -10.36 31.20 0.85
CA LEU A 373 -9.67 32.51 0.83
C LEU A 373 -8.41 32.62 1.70
N ILE A 374 -7.42 31.75 1.45
CA ILE A 374 -6.12 31.80 2.16
C ILE A 374 -5.01 32.20 1.19
N PRO A 375 -4.21 33.24 1.51
CA PRO A 375 -3.07 33.61 0.69
C PRO A 375 -2.04 32.45 0.67
N PRO A 376 -1.46 32.16 -0.50
CA PRO A 376 -0.37 31.21 -0.61
C PRO A 376 0.79 31.52 0.35
N PRO A 377 1.52 30.51 0.83
CA PRO A 377 2.72 30.76 1.61
C PRO A 377 3.70 31.59 0.78
N GLN A 378 4.43 32.49 1.46
CA GLN A 378 5.47 33.28 0.80
C GLN A 378 6.69 32.40 0.52
N ASN A 379 6.99 31.49 1.44
CA ASN A 379 8.12 30.57 1.34
C ASN A 379 7.70 29.13 1.62
N VAL A 380 8.49 28.20 1.12
CA VAL A 380 8.36 26.77 1.40
C VAL A 380 9.73 26.23 1.81
N VAL A 381 9.79 25.47 2.89
CA VAL A 381 10.97 24.74 3.34
C VAL A 381 10.62 23.27 3.48
N ILE A 382 11.35 22.40 2.79
CA ILE A 382 11.30 20.95 2.99
C ILE A 382 12.57 20.53 3.72
N TRP A 383 12.41 20.01 4.93
CA TRP A 383 13.45 19.35 5.71
C TRP A 383 13.29 17.84 5.54
N MET A 384 14.09 17.27 4.65
CA MET A 384 14.14 15.84 4.36
C MET A 384 15.23 15.19 5.23
N ILE A 385 14.89 14.12 5.93
CA ILE A 385 15.79 13.36 6.81
C ILE A 385 15.99 11.96 6.26
N ASP A 386 17.19 11.67 5.75
CA ASP A 386 17.54 10.39 5.13
C ASP A 386 17.54 9.24 6.16
N THR A 387 16.79 8.18 5.87
CA THR A 387 16.59 6.97 6.71
C THR A 387 15.92 7.14 8.08
N LEU A 388 15.24 8.26 8.36
CA LEU A 388 14.54 8.45 9.62
C LEU A 388 13.24 7.65 9.71
N ARG A 389 13.19 6.73 10.69
CA ARG A 389 11.96 6.00 11.04
C ARG A 389 11.00 6.84 11.86
N ALA A 390 9.70 6.70 11.58
CA ALA A 390 8.66 7.38 12.36
C ALA A 390 8.66 6.94 13.84
N ASP A 391 8.83 5.64 14.12
CA ASP A 391 8.79 5.05 15.47
C ASP A 391 9.97 5.46 16.38
N HIS A 392 10.96 6.16 15.83
CA HIS A 392 12.06 6.78 16.57
C HIS A 392 11.76 8.21 17.01
N LEU A 393 10.54 8.70 16.83
CA LEU A 393 10.14 10.03 17.25
C LEU A 393 9.03 9.97 18.32
N PRO A 394 9.13 10.75 19.41
CA PRO A 394 8.24 10.63 20.57
C PRO A 394 6.77 10.99 20.27
N MET A 395 6.52 11.83 19.26
CA MET A 395 5.16 12.17 18.79
C MET A 395 4.51 11.07 17.92
N TYR A 396 5.27 10.05 17.52
CA TYR A 396 4.80 8.87 16.79
C TYR A 396 4.83 7.61 17.67
N ASN A 397 5.83 7.51 18.54
CA ASN A 397 6.00 6.42 19.50
C ASN A 397 6.39 7.00 20.87
N PRO A 398 5.43 7.16 21.80
CA PRO A 398 5.71 7.69 23.13
C PRO A 398 6.66 6.82 23.98
N LYS A 399 6.95 5.58 23.56
CA LYS A 399 7.86 4.66 24.25
C LYS A 399 9.32 4.79 23.78
N THR A 400 9.59 5.55 22.73
CA THR A 400 10.96 5.74 22.24
C THR A 400 11.82 6.49 23.26
N ASP A 401 13.09 6.13 23.36
CA ASP A 401 14.10 6.83 24.17
C ASP A 401 14.78 7.98 23.41
N VAL A 402 14.53 8.09 22.10
CA VAL A 402 15.12 9.11 21.22
C VAL A 402 14.59 10.51 21.56
N GLN A 403 15.51 11.43 21.81
CA GLN A 403 15.23 12.81 22.19
C GLN A 403 15.26 13.74 20.97
N THR A 404 14.09 14.26 20.60
CA THR A 404 13.91 15.24 19.51
C THR A 404 13.02 16.41 19.94
N PRO A 405 13.49 17.23 20.90
CA PRO A 405 12.68 18.31 21.48
C PRO A 405 12.23 19.36 20.47
N ASN A 406 13.02 19.64 19.42
CA ASN A 406 12.68 20.68 18.44
C ASN A 406 11.58 20.21 17.48
N LEU A 407 11.68 18.98 16.98
CA LEU A 407 10.64 18.34 16.18
C LEU A 407 9.36 18.15 17.00
N ALA A 408 9.48 17.76 18.27
CA ALA A 408 8.33 17.64 19.18
C ALA A 408 7.62 18.98 19.38
N ALA A 409 8.36 20.07 19.59
CA ALA A 409 7.80 21.42 19.70
C ALA A 409 7.16 21.88 18.37
N PHE A 410 7.80 21.58 17.23
CA PHE A 410 7.27 21.88 15.91
C PHE A 410 5.93 21.17 15.65
N ALA A 411 5.85 19.87 15.96
CA ALA A 411 4.66 19.04 15.79
C ALA A 411 3.44 19.56 16.57
N GLN A 412 3.62 20.22 17.71
CA GLN A 412 2.53 20.81 18.50
C GLN A 412 1.78 21.94 17.77
N THR A 413 2.40 22.54 16.76
CA THR A 413 1.84 23.66 15.99
C THR A 413 1.55 23.29 14.53
N ALA A 414 1.62 22.00 14.19
CA ALA A 414 1.58 21.49 12.83
C ALA A 414 0.49 20.41 12.66
N THR A 415 0.14 20.13 11.42
CA THR A 415 -0.56 18.89 11.10
C THR A 415 0.45 17.73 11.11
N LEU A 416 0.21 16.72 11.93
CA LEU A 416 1.00 15.48 11.95
C LEU A 416 0.19 14.36 11.31
N PHE A 417 0.77 13.73 10.28
CA PHE A 417 0.20 12.53 9.66
C PHE A 417 0.81 11.31 10.32
N GLU A 418 -0.02 10.47 10.93
CA GLU A 418 0.43 9.35 11.78
C GLU A 418 0.95 8.16 10.96
N ARG A 419 0.44 8.02 9.73
CA ARG A 419 0.66 6.89 8.83
C ARG A 419 1.00 7.40 7.44
N ALA A 420 2.26 7.79 7.24
CA ALA A 420 2.79 8.21 5.95
C ALA A 420 3.77 7.15 5.41
N TYR A 421 3.52 6.65 4.20
CA TYR A 421 4.40 5.70 3.53
C TYR A 421 5.21 6.35 2.42
N VAL A 422 6.42 5.86 2.23
CA VAL A 422 7.23 6.14 1.04
C VAL A 422 6.97 5.09 -0.03
N GLU A 423 6.97 5.48 -1.30
CA GLU A 423 6.62 4.53 -2.36
C GLU A 423 7.77 3.61 -2.77
N GLY A 424 9.00 3.88 -2.31
CA GLY A 424 10.17 3.06 -2.54
C GLY A 424 10.98 2.84 -1.26
N THR A 425 11.72 1.74 -1.19
CA THR A 425 12.45 1.33 0.02
C THR A 425 13.91 1.83 0.03
N GLU A 426 14.23 2.75 -0.87
CA GLU A 426 15.54 3.37 -1.04
C GLU A 426 15.41 4.82 -1.55
N SER A 427 16.42 5.64 -1.27
CA SER A 427 16.39 7.08 -1.52
C SER A 427 16.05 7.45 -2.96
N LYS A 428 16.60 6.74 -3.96
CA LYS A 428 16.36 7.05 -5.38
C LYS A 428 14.88 6.96 -5.75
N VAL A 429 14.26 5.84 -5.42
CA VAL A 429 12.87 5.55 -5.82
C VAL A 429 11.93 6.45 -5.04
N SER A 430 12.14 6.54 -3.73
CA SER A 430 11.34 7.39 -2.84
C SER A 430 11.39 8.87 -3.21
N HIS A 431 12.59 9.43 -3.43
CA HIS A 431 12.72 10.83 -3.85
C HIS A 431 12.09 11.10 -5.21
N ALA A 432 12.16 10.16 -6.16
CA ALA A 432 11.46 10.33 -7.44
C ALA A 432 9.94 10.40 -7.24
N SER A 433 9.37 9.57 -6.36
CA SER A 433 7.95 9.62 -6.03
C SER A 433 7.56 10.92 -5.33
N LEU A 434 8.35 11.35 -4.32
CA LEU A 434 8.17 12.64 -3.63
C LEU A 434 8.19 13.82 -4.61
N PHE A 435 9.21 13.91 -5.47
CA PHE A 435 9.40 15.08 -6.32
C PHE A 435 8.40 15.16 -7.46
N THR A 436 7.97 14.02 -8.01
CA THR A 436 7.08 13.97 -9.18
C THR A 436 5.60 13.84 -8.81
N GLY A 437 5.30 13.36 -7.60
CA GLY A 437 3.94 12.99 -7.20
C GLY A 437 3.41 11.73 -7.90
N LEU A 438 4.30 10.84 -8.35
CA LEU A 438 3.97 9.65 -9.16
C LEU A 438 4.44 8.37 -8.46
N TYR A 439 3.72 7.27 -8.63
CA TYR A 439 4.18 5.97 -8.16
C TYR A 439 5.36 5.44 -9.01
N PRO A 440 6.20 4.54 -8.45
CA PRO A 440 7.39 4.02 -9.13
C PRO A 440 7.13 3.37 -10.49
N ILE A 441 5.98 2.72 -10.66
CA ILE A 441 5.56 2.12 -11.93
C ILE A 441 5.42 3.14 -13.07
N ARG A 442 5.12 4.41 -12.75
CA ARG A 442 4.89 5.48 -13.72
C ARG A 442 6.16 6.26 -14.03
N HIS A 443 6.91 6.67 -13.00
CA HIS A 443 8.14 7.41 -13.23
C HIS A 443 9.31 6.51 -13.68
N GLY A 444 9.24 5.20 -13.43
CA GLY A 444 10.16 4.19 -13.97
C GLY A 444 11.59 4.23 -13.40
N HIS A 445 11.84 5.05 -12.38
CA HIS A 445 13.15 5.21 -11.74
C HIS A 445 13.33 4.16 -10.64
N LEU A 446 13.54 2.90 -11.05
CA LEU A 446 13.45 1.72 -10.17
C LEU A 446 14.80 1.11 -9.78
N SER A 447 15.85 1.29 -10.59
CA SER A 447 17.20 0.79 -10.30
C SER A 447 18.22 1.26 -11.35
N GLY A 448 19.49 0.90 -11.14
CA GLY A 448 20.57 1.08 -12.11
C GLY A 448 20.79 2.55 -12.49
N ASP A 449 21.04 2.75 -13.78
CA ASP A 449 21.39 4.05 -14.37
C ASP A 449 20.18 4.89 -14.83
N THR A 450 18.96 4.50 -14.42
CA THR A 450 17.75 5.25 -14.77
C THR A 450 17.80 6.66 -14.18
N ARG A 451 17.20 7.63 -14.86
CA ARG A 451 17.11 9.03 -14.42
C ARG A 451 15.66 9.45 -14.39
N VAL A 452 15.31 10.39 -13.52
CA VAL A 452 14.00 11.04 -13.60
C VAL A 452 13.91 11.81 -14.92
N ALA A 453 12.91 11.48 -15.74
CA ALA A 453 12.77 12.04 -17.07
C ALA A 453 12.28 13.49 -17.01
N ASN A 454 12.83 14.38 -17.84
CA ASN A 454 12.49 15.81 -17.87
C ASN A 454 11.04 16.12 -18.30
N GLN A 455 10.27 15.10 -18.67
CA GLN A 455 8.85 15.25 -18.97
C GLN A 455 7.99 15.30 -17.70
N PHE A 456 8.53 14.86 -16.55
CA PHE A 456 7.85 14.91 -15.27
C PHE A 456 8.27 16.18 -14.53
N GLU A 457 7.32 17.09 -14.30
CA GLU A 457 7.56 18.30 -13.51
C GLU A 457 7.92 17.92 -12.07
N LEU A 458 9.04 18.44 -11.55
CA LEU A 458 9.43 18.26 -10.16
C LEU A 458 8.89 19.41 -9.28
N ILE A 459 8.75 19.18 -7.97
CA ILE A 459 8.39 20.22 -6.99
C ILE A 459 9.15 21.55 -7.18
N PRO A 460 10.48 21.60 -7.36
CA PRO A 460 11.20 22.86 -7.56
C PRO A 460 10.78 23.60 -8.83
N GLU A 461 10.44 22.89 -9.91
CA GLU A 461 9.93 23.50 -11.14
C GLU A 461 8.53 24.11 -10.90
N ALA A 462 7.66 23.39 -10.20
CA ALA A 462 6.36 23.91 -9.81
C ALA A 462 6.47 25.14 -8.88
N ALA A 463 7.40 25.13 -7.92
CA ALA A 463 7.69 26.27 -7.07
C ALA A 463 8.19 27.48 -7.87
N LYS A 464 9.08 27.25 -8.84
CA LYS A 464 9.56 28.30 -9.75
C LYS A 464 8.44 28.86 -10.62
N ARG A 465 7.53 28.02 -11.12
CA ARG A 465 6.31 28.42 -11.83
C ARG A 465 5.38 29.28 -10.96
N ALA A 466 5.34 29.05 -9.65
CA ALA A 466 4.65 29.90 -8.68
C ALA A 466 5.41 31.20 -8.28
N GLY A 467 6.58 31.44 -8.89
CA GLY A 467 7.39 32.65 -8.70
C GLY A 467 8.31 32.61 -7.48
N LEU A 468 8.64 31.42 -6.96
CA LEU A 468 9.61 31.26 -5.87
C LEU A 468 11.02 31.11 -6.46
N ARG A 469 12.01 31.72 -5.82
CA ARG A 469 13.43 31.41 -6.03
C ARG A 469 13.73 30.06 -5.39
N THR A 470 14.41 29.16 -6.10
CA THR A 470 14.55 27.76 -5.67
C THR A 470 15.99 27.42 -5.28
N ALA A 471 16.17 26.82 -4.11
CA ALA A 471 17.46 26.29 -3.65
C ALA A 471 17.33 24.85 -3.15
N GLY A 472 18.32 24.02 -3.51
CA GLY A 472 18.39 22.61 -3.13
C GLY A 472 19.77 22.25 -2.60
N TYR A 473 19.86 21.91 -1.33
CA TYR A 473 21.08 21.43 -0.70
C TYR A 473 20.89 20.00 -0.20
N ILE A 474 21.62 19.08 -0.81
CA ILE A 474 21.35 17.64 -0.69
C ILE A 474 22.62 16.91 -0.28
N SER A 475 22.51 16.13 0.79
CA SER A 475 23.61 15.38 1.36
C SER A 475 23.70 13.93 0.91
N ASN A 476 22.72 13.45 0.13
CA ASN A 476 22.70 12.10 -0.45
C ASN A 476 23.18 12.11 -1.91
N GLY A 477 24.22 11.32 -2.23
CA GLY A 477 24.82 11.24 -3.57
C GLY A 477 23.97 10.52 -4.63
N TYR A 478 22.96 9.75 -4.21
CA TYR A 478 21.97 9.14 -5.08
C TYR A 478 20.82 10.09 -5.45
N VAL A 479 20.69 11.21 -4.75
CA VAL A 479 19.75 12.28 -5.09
C VAL A 479 20.56 13.43 -5.69
N SER A 480 20.99 13.24 -6.94
CA SER A 480 21.89 14.16 -7.64
C SER A 480 21.45 14.51 -9.06
N ASP A 481 22.13 15.50 -9.65
CA ASP A 481 22.04 15.86 -11.07
C ASP A 481 22.36 14.69 -12.01
N THR A 482 23.19 13.74 -11.55
CA THR A 482 23.46 12.46 -12.23
C THR A 482 22.18 11.63 -12.42
N TRP A 483 21.14 11.86 -11.62
CA TRP A 483 19.87 11.14 -11.66
C TRP A 483 18.67 12.00 -12.06
N GLY A 484 18.91 13.28 -12.40
CA GLY A 484 17.86 14.21 -12.84
C GLY A 484 17.16 14.97 -11.71
N PHE A 485 17.69 14.98 -10.49
CA PHE A 485 17.06 15.70 -9.37
C PHE A 485 17.37 17.20 -9.32
N ASN A 486 18.23 17.72 -10.20
CA ASN A 486 18.61 19.14 -10.23
C ASN A 486 17.60 20.04 -10.97
N GLN A 487 16.51 19.47 -11.50
CA GLN A 487 15.52 20.20 -12.29
C GLN A 487 14.82 21.27 -11.43
N GLY A 488 14.65 22.46 -12.00
CA GLY A 488 13.93 23.57 -11.36
C GLY A 488 14.70 24.38 -10.30
N PHE A 489 15.88 23.96 -9.86
CA PHE A 489 16.67 24.69 -8.86
C PHE A 489 17.49 25.85 -9.48
N ASP A 490 17.42 27.04 -8.87
CA ASP A 490 18.27 28.20 -9.21
C ASP A 490 19.65 28.10 -8.54
N ASP A 491 19.69 27.59 -7.30
CA ASP A 491 20.91 27.24 -6.57
C ASP A 491 20.85 25.77 -6.15
N TYR A 492 21.86 24.99 -6.52
CA TYR A 492 21.87 23.55 -6.30
C TYR A 492 23.24 23.10 -5.85
N VAL A 493 23.29 22.39 -4.71
CA VAL A 493 24.51 21.76 -4.20
C VAL A 493 24.21 20.33 -3.77
N ASN A 494 24.96 19.38 -4.33
CA ASN A 494 25.02 18.03 -3.79
C ASN A 494 26.35 17.84 -3.06
N THR A 495 26.31 17.74 -1.73
CA THR A 495 27.54 17.82 -0.93
C THR A 495 28.46 16.62 -1.14
N ILE A 496 27.91 15.41 -1.35
CA ILE A 496 28.74 14.22 -1.64
C ILE A 496 29.40 14.34 -3.02
N ARG A 497 28.63 14.66 -4.06
CA ARG A 497 29.16 14.77 -5.44
C ARG A 497 30.19 15.88 -5.58
N GLU A 498 30.06 16.92 -4.78
CA GLU A 498 30.97 18.07 -4.77
C GLU A 498 32.06 17.98 -3.69
N SER A 499 32.20 16.84 -2.99
CA SER A 499 33.21 16.64 -1.93
C SER A 499 33.18 17.69 -0.82
N LYS A 500 31.98 18.16 -0.46
CA LYS A 500 31.70 19.10 0.64
C LYS A 500 31.28 18.32 1.89
N ARG A 501 31.37 18.97 3.06
CA ARG A 501 30.79 18.43 4.32
C ARG A 501 29.26 18.28 4.15
N ASN A 502 28.74 17.11 4.54
CA ASN A 502 27.38 16.64 4.28
C ASN A 502 26.51 16.50 5.54
N ASN A 503 27.04 16.73 6.73
CA ASN A 503 26.28 16.65 7.99
C ASN A 503 25.33 17.84 8.20
N ALA A 504 24.34 17.66 9.08
CA ALA A 504 23.29 18.63 9.36
C ALA A 504 23.82 20.03 9.74
N VAL A 505 24.92 20.15 10.49
CA VAL A 505 25.54 21.47 10.81
C VAL A 505 25.98 22.23 9.56
N ALA A 506 26.62 21.55 8.61
CA ALA A 506 27.14 22.18 7.40
C ALA A 506 26.00 22.56 6.46
N LEU A 507 24.97 21.72 6.37
CA LEU A 507 23.78 22.00 5.57
C LEU A 507 22.99 23.19 6.13
N THR A 508 22.81 23.22 7.46
CA THR A 508 22.09 24.29 8.17
C THR A 508 22.83 25.62 8.09
N ALA A 509 24.15 25.63 8.27
CA ALA A 509 24.95 26.85 8.10
C ALA A 509 24.81 27.42 6.67
N ARG A 510 24.79 26.56 5.65
CA ARG A 510 24.54 26.97 4.26
C ARG A 510 23.12 27.51 4.07
N ALA A 511 22.12 26.85 4.63
CA ALA A 511 20.72 27.29 4.57
C ALA A 511 20.56 28.69 5.20
N LYS A 512 21.14 28.92 6.38
CA LYS A 512 21.08 30.21 7.09
C LYS A 512 21.74 31.33 6.29
N ASP A 513 22.93 31.09 5.73
CA ASP A 513 23.62 32.06 4.86
C ASP A 513 22.83 32.38 3.59
N TRP A 514 22.18 31.38 2.99
CA TRP A 514 21.33 31.58 1.82
C TRP A 514 20.06 32.37 2.15
N VAL A 515 19.35 32.00 3.23
CA VAL A 515 18.14 32.70 3.70
C VAL A 515 18.45 34.16 4.04
N GLU A 516 19.60 34.46 4.64
CA GLU A 516 20.04 35.85 4.90
C GLU A 516 20.10 36.68 3.61
N LYS A 517 20.63 36.10 2.52
CA LYS A 517 20.76 36.77 1.22
C LYS A 517 19.42 36.92 0.48
N HIS A 518 18.43 36.12 0.85
CA HIS A 518 17.14 36.00 0.15
C HIS A 518 15.94 36.33 1.05
N VAL A 519 16.15 37.06 2.15
CA VAL A 519 15.09 37.44 3.11
C VAL A 519 13.95 38.26 2.47
N ALA A 520 14.24 39.00 1.40
CA ALA A 520 13.28 39.81 0.66
C ALA A 520 12.59 39.05 -0.49
N ASP A 521 13.09 37.86 -0.84
CA ASP A 521 12.55 37.03 -1.91
C ASP A 521 11.47 36.09 -1.36
N ARG A 522 10.59 35.62 -2.26
CA ARG A 522 9.79 34.40 -2.02
C ARG A 522 10.64 33.20 -2.40
N PHE A 523 10.76 32.21 -1.53
CA PHE A 523 11.68 31.10 -1.79
C PHE A 523 11.11 29.71 -1.52
N PHE A 524 11.65 28.74 -2.27
CA PHE A 524 11.54 27.32 -2.02
C PHE A 524 12.93 26.79 -1.66
N LEU A 525 13.05 26.16 -0.48
CA LEU A 525 14.30 25.61 0.02
C LEU A 525 14.12 24.13 0.34
N TYR A 526 14.84 23.27 -0.38
CA TYR A 526 14.92 21.84 -0.13
C TYR A 526 16.24 21.50 0.58
N LEU A 527 16.15 20.88 1.74
CA LEU A 527 17.28 20.46 2.57
C LEU A 527 17.22 18.95 2.77
N GLY A 528 17.98 18.21 1.96
CA GLY A 528 18.14 16.77 2.11
C GLY A 528 19.29 16.46 3.06
N THR A 529 19.00 16.36 4.36
CA THR A 529 19.98 15.95 5.37
C THR A 529 20.29 14.47 5.25
N ILE A 530 21.51 14.05 5.61
CA ILE A 530 21.93 12.65 5.54
C ILE A 530 21.93 11.95 6.91
N ASP A 531 22.01 12.68 8.02
CA ASP A 531 21.97 12.08 9.34
C ASP A 531 20.50 11.68 9.64
N PRO A 532 20.12 10.40 9.89
CA PRO A 532 20.94 9.28 10.37
C PRO A 532 21.30 8.13 9.37
N HIS A 533 21.40 8.37 8.07
CA HIS A 533 21.86 7.37 7.08
C HIS A 533 23.31 6.90 7.32
N VAL A 534 23.60 5.64 7.01
CA VAL A 534 24.94 5.03 7.07
C VAL A 534 26.01 5.83 6.27
N ALA A 535 27.24 6.06 6.74
CA ALA A 535 27.84 5.58 7.97
C ALA A 535 27.21 6.22 9.21
N TYR A 536 26.76 5.40 10.17
CA TYR A 536 26.12 5.90 11.38
C TYR A 536 27.18 6.51 12.31
N ASN A 537 27.26 7.83 12.43
CA ASN A 537 28.39 8.51 13.07
C ASN A 537 28.14 8.82 14.56
N ARG A 538 29.22 8.78 15.33
CA ARG A 538 29.24 9.22 16.72
C ARG A 538 29.35 10.74 16.81
N HIS A 539 28.39 11.37 17.48
CA HIS A 539 28.47 12.76 17.94
C HIS A 539 28.64 12.80 19.46
N GLU A 540 29.76 13.35 19.93
CA GLU A 540 30.16 13.27 21.34
C GLU A 540 29.12 13.79 22.33
N GLU A 541 28.42 14.87 21.98
CA GLU A 541 27.39 15.50 22.81
C GLU A 541 26.11 14.66 22.88
N PHE A 542 25.83 13.84 21.86
CA PHE A 542 24.55 13.14 21.71
C PHE A 542 24.66 11.64 22.02
N ILE A 543 25.80 10.99 21.75
CA ILE A 543 25.96 9.54 21.93
C ILE A 543 25.73 9.10 23.38
N LYS A 544 26.06 9.96 24.34
CA LYS A 544 25.89 9.69 25.78
C LYS A 544 24.43 9.58 26.21
N LEU A 545 23.49 10.06 25.39
CA LEU A 545 22.05 9.88 25.61
C LEU A 545 21.62 8.42 25.41
N TYR A 546 22.33 7.67 24.56
CA TYR A 546 21.95 6.33 24.12
C TYR A 546 22.97 5.25 24.49
N ASP A 547 24.20 5.67 24.86
CA ASP A 547 25.26 4.79 25.32
C ASP A 547 26.08 5.50 26.41
N ALA A 548 25.62 5.40 27.66
CA ALA A 548 26.20 6.13 28.80
C ALA A 548 27.67 5.74 29.08
N ASP A 549 28.04 4.49 28.79
CA ASP A 549 29.41 3.97 28.90
C ASP A 549 30.06 3.84 27.51
N ASP A 550 29.89 4.86 26.66
CA ASP A 550 30.49 4.96 25.31
C ASP A 550 32.02 4.76 25.31
N ALA A 551 32.69 5.04 26.43
CA ALA A 551 34.13 4.85 26.59
C ALA A 551 34.58 3.39 26.38
N ARG A 552 33.71 2.40 26.60
CA ARG A 552 34.03 0.98 26.37
C ARG A 552 34.34 0.63 24.91
N TRP A 553 33.91 1.47 23.97
CA TRP A 553 34.17 1.28 22.54
C TRP A 553 35.52 1.85 22.09
N ALA A 554 36.31 2.43 22.98
CA ALA A 554 37.64 2.92 22.65
C ALA A 554 38.52 1.82 22.04
N ASN A 555 39.14 2.13 20.90
CA ASN A 555 39.97 1.20 20.11
C ASN A 555 39.20 -0.01 19.52
N THR A 556 37.87 0.08 19.41
CA THR A 556 37.05 -0.89 18.67
C THR A 556 36.63 -0.33 17.31
N PRO A 557 36.19 -1.17 16.35
CA PRO A 557 35.64 -0.70 15.08
C PRO A 557 34.45 0.26 15.25
N TRP A 558 33.65 0.08 16.31
CA TRP A 558 32.43 0.84 16.59
C TRP A 558 32.65 2.14 17.37
N GLN A 559 33.91 2.54 17.57
CA GLN A 559 34.24 3.75 18.31
C GLN A 559 33.64 4.99 17.65
N TRP A 560 33.77 5.11 16.34
CA TRP A 560 33.47 6.34 15.61
C TRP A 560 32.23 6.25 14.75
N ASN A 561 32.00 5.11 14.13
CA ASN A 561 30.84 4.89 13.28
C ASN A 561 30.59 3.40 13.02
N CYS A 562 29.48 3.11 12.34
CA CYS A 562 29.28 1.90 11.57
C CYS A 562 29.33 2.29 10.08
N THR A 563 30.33 1.85 9.35
CA THR A 563 30.51 2.20 7.93
C THR A 563 29.58 1.39 7.01
N GLY A 564 29.37 1.87 5.79
CA GLY A 564 28.61 1.11 4.78
C GLY A 564 29.23 -0.26 4.45
N VAL A 565 30.55 -0.40 4.56
CA VAL A 565 31.24 -1.69 4.36
C VAL A 565 30.93 -2.66 5.50
N GLU A 566 30.89 -2.17 6.74
CA GLU A 566 30.53 -2.96 7.91
C GLU A 566 29.04 -3.33 7.89
N LEU A 567 28.17 -2.39 7.54
CA LEU A 567 26.74 -2.65 7.38
C LEU A 567 26.49 -3.73 6.31
N GLU A 568 27.15 -3.63 5.15
CA GLU A 568 27.07 -4.67 4.11
C GLU A 568 27.62 -6.03 4.61
N GLY A 569 28.68 -6.00 5.43
CA GLY A 569 29.18 -7.19 6.13
C GLY A 569 28.13 -7.82 7.03
N ILE A 570 27.39 -7.01 7.80
CA ILE A 570 26.30 -7.44 8.68
C ILE A 570 25.18 -8.07 7.86
N ILE A 571 24.69 -7.35 6.85
CA ILE A 571 23.61 -7.78 5.96
C ILE A 571 23.91 -9.13 5.32
N THR A 572 25.13 -9.29 4.81
CA THR A 572 25.54 -10.52 4.12
C THR A 572 25.96 -11.65 5.05
N GLY A 573 25.86 -11.45 6.37
CA GLY A 573 26.30 -12.41 7.38
C GLY A 573 27.82 -12.59 7.48
N ARG A 574 28.61 -11.85 6.70
CA ARG A 574 30.09 -11.85 6.75
C ARG A 574 30.62 -11.26 8.05
N LEU A 575 29.81 -10.42 8.72
CA LEU A 575 30.16 -9.78 9.97
C LEU A 575 29.05 -10.04 11.02
N ALA A 576 29.18 -11.16 11.74
CA ALA A 576 28.31 -11.42 12.89
C ALA A 576 28.51 -10.36 13.99
N LYS A 577 27.43 -10.07 14.73
CA LYS A 577 27.40 -9.07 15.80
C LYS A 577 26.90 -9.70 17.09
N ARG A 578 27.66 -9.49 18.17
CA ARG A 578 27.21 -9.77 19.54
C ARG A 578 26.09 -8.79 19.92
N PRO A 579 25.20 -9.13 20.87
CA PRO A 579 24.09 -8.25 21.27
C PRO A 579 24.52 -6.82 21.57
N GLU A 580 25.60 -6.62 22.31
CA GLU A 580 26.12 -5.30 22.66
C GLU A 580 26.63 -4.50 21.45
N GLU A 581 27.09 -5.17 20.39
CA GLU A 581 27.48 -4.50 19.15
C GLU A 581 26.26 -4.06 18.34
N ARG A 582 25.15 -4.81 18.39
CA ARG A 582 23.87 -4.42 17.76
C ARG A 582 23.31 -3.19 18.45
N GLU A 583 23.28 -3.19 19.78
CA GLU A 583 22.88 -2.03 20.60
C GLU A 583 23.74 -0.80 20.28
N ARG A 584 25.05 -0.98 20.08
CA ARG A 584 25.95 0.11 19.67
C ARG A 584 25.62 0.68 18.30
N VAL A 585 25.41 -0.17 17.30
CA VAL A 585 25.02 0.27 15.95
C VAL A 585 23.71 1.06 16.02
N HIS A 586 22.75 0.61 16.83
CA HIS A 586 21.49 1.32 17.03
C HIS A 586 21.67 2.64 17.77
N ALA A 587 22.52 2.69 18.81
CA ALA A 587 22.85 3.93 19.52
C ALA A 587 23.53 4.97 18.60
N LEU A 588 24.36 4.52 17.65
CA LEU A 588 24.94 5.37 16.61
C LEU A 588 23.85 5.95 15.69
N TYR A 589 22.85 5.17 15.31
CA TYR A 589 21.70 5.70 14.56
C TYR A 589 20.89 6.73 15.39
N LYS A 590 20.52 6.38 16.63
CA LYS A 590 19.73 7.26 17.53
C LYS A 590 20.38 8.61 17.79
N ASN A 591 21.71 8.63 17.97
CA ASN A 591 22.42 9.88 18.26
C ASN A 591 22.45 10.86 17.07
N GLU A 592 22.45 10.34 15.84
CA GLU A 592 22.34 11.16 14.64
C GLU A 592 20.95 11.79 14.48
N ILE A 593 19.88 11.12 14.95
CA ILE A 593 18.53 11.71 14.98
C ILE A 593 18.49 12.94 15.88
N SER A 594 19.02 12.85 17.11
CA SER A 594 19.08 14.01 18.01
C SER A 594 20.00 15.12 17.52
N TYR A 595 21.11 14.74 16.87
CA TYR A 595 21.99 15.68 16.20
C TYR A 595 21.26 16.44 15.08
N ASN A 596 20.49 15.75 14.24
CA ASN A 596 19.66 16.36 13.19
C ASN A 596 18.60 17.31 13.77
N ASP A 597 17.86 16.86 14.79
CA ASP A 597 16.83 17.65 15.49
C ASP A 597 17.37 18.98 16.03
N HIS A 598 18.59 18.98 16.59
CA HIS A 598 19.24 20.19 17.09
C HIS A 598 19.40 21.25 15.99
N TYR A 599 19.89 20.87 14.81
CA TYR A 599 20.11 21.80 13.70
C TYR A 599 18.82 22.18 12.96
N PHE A 600 17.82 21.29 12.95
CA PHE A 600 16.47 21.68 12.57
C PHE A 600 15.97 22.83 13.47
N GLY A 601 16.15 22.70 14.79
CA GLY A 601 15.84 23.75 15.77
C GLY A 601 16.56 25.08 15.48
N GLU A 602 17.85 25.03 15.14
CA GLU A 602 18.59 26.25 14.76
C GLU A 602 18.02 26.94 13.52
N LEU A 603 17.61 26.18 12.50
CA LEU A 603 16.99 26.75 11.30
C LEU A 603 15.63 27.37 11.62
N MET A 604 14.80 26.70 12.42
CA MET A 604 13.51 27.23 12.85
C MET A 604 13.67 28.52 13.65
N ALA A 605 14.65 28.57 14.55
CA ALA A 605 14.99 29.78 15.31
C ALA A 605 15.46 30.93 14.40
N GLU A 606 16.26 30.63 13.35
CA GLU A 606 16.68 31.63 12.36
C GLU A 606 15.47 32.20 11.59
N LEU A 607 14.58 31.34 11.09
CA LEU A 607 13.37 31.76 10.38
C LEU A 607 12.46 32.61 11.27
N ALA A 608 12.34 32.25 12.56
CA ALA A 608 11.58 33.02 13.54
C ALA A 608 12.23 34.39 13.81
N ALA A 609 13.54 34.44 14.03
CA ALA A 609 14.28 35.68 14.30
C ALA A 609 14.19 36.69 13.15
N LYS A 610 14.05 36.22 11.91
CA LYS A 610 13.84 37.06 10.71
C LYS A 610 12.37 37.37 10.41
N GLY A 611 11.42 36.89 11.21
CA GLY A 611 9.98 37.07 10.96
C GLY A 611 9.47 36.35 9.70
N LEU A 612 10.16 35.28 9.29
CA LEU A 612 9.82 34.48 8.11
C LEU A 612 8.94 33.27 8.45
N LEU A 613 9.06 32.72 9.67
CA LEU A 613 8.43 31.44 10.05
C LEU A 613 6.92 31.39 9.82
N ASP A 614 6.17 32.47 10.12
CA ASP A 614 4.71 32.49 9.93
C ASP A 614 4.28 32.67 8.47
N LYS A 615 5.22 33.06 7.61
CA LYS A 615 5.00 33.18 6.15
C LYS A 615 5.51 31.96 5.38
N THR A 616 6.07 30.98 6.10
CA THR A 616 6.76 29.83 5.54
C THR A 616 5.97 28.56 5.83
N MET A 617 5.63 27.83 4.79
CA MET A 617 5.19 26.45 4.93
C MET A 617 6.43 25.58 5.17
N VAL A 618 6.46 24.90 6.31
CA VAL A 618 7.57 24.01 6.67
C VAL A 618 7.07 22.57 6.66
N ILE A 619 7.79 21.70 5.96
CA ILE A 619 7.49 20.27 5.82
C ILE A 619 8.68 19.49 6.36
N VAL A 620 8.44 18.60 7.32
CA VAL A 620 9.41 17.59 7.78
C VAL A 620 8.96 16.24 7.26
N VAL A 621 9.86 15.53 6.57
CA VAL A 621 9.61 14.22 5.97
C VAL A 621 10.88 13.37 5.95
N ALA A 622 10.75 12.05 5.82
CA ALA A 622 11.88 11.14 5.55
C ALA A 622 11.65 10.36 4.24
N ASP A 623 12.71 9.80 3.66
CA ASP A 623 12.68 9.11 2.38
C ASP A 623 12.56 7.58 2.51
N HIS A 624 12.95 7.01 3.64
CA HIS A 624 12.65 5.65 4.11
C HIS A 624 13.17 5.52 5.55
N GLY A 625 13.13 4.31 6.11
CA GLY A 625 13.80 3.97 7.36
C GLY A 625 14.95 2.95 7.17
N ASP A 626 15.39 2.33 8.27
CA ASP A 626 16.43 1.29 8.33
C ASP A 626 16.04 0.18 9.32
N GLU A 627 16.31 -1.07 8.95
CA GLU A 627 16.16 -2.23 9.83
C GLU A 627 17.35 -2.35 10.80
N PHE A 628 17.06 -2.77 12.03
CA PHE A 628 18.00 -3.06 13.10
C PHE A 628 17.68 -4.44 13.73
N TRP A 629 17.66 -5.48 12.90
CA TRP A 629 17.45 -6.90 13.23
C TRP A 629 16.03 -7.30 13.66
N GLU A 630 15.03 -6.45 13.52
CA GLU A 630 13.63 -6.79 13.79
C GLU A 630 13.16 -7.99 12.96
N HIS A 631 13.62 -8.12 11.71
CA HIS A 631 13.30 -9.25 10.81
C HIS A 631 14.55 -9.98 10.33
N GLY A 632 15.63 -9.89 11.11
CA GLY A 632 16.87 -10.64 10.92
C GLY A 632 17.90 -10.01 9.98
N SER A 633 17.67 -8.80 9.47
CA SER A 633 18.62 -8.04 8.65
C SER A 633 19.00 -6.69 9.28
N ALA A 634 19.66 -5.84 8.49
CA ALA A 634 19.94 -4.45 8.87
C ALA A 634 19.96 -3.53 7.63
N GLY A 635 19.72 -2.23 7.83
CA GLY A 635 19.67 -1.24 6.75
C GLY A 635 18.38 -1.32 5.92
N HIS A 636 18.41 -0.88 4.67
CA HIS A 636 17.20 -0.65 3.85
C HIS A 636 17.17 -1.39 2.50
N ALA A 637 16.19 -1.04 1.65
CA ALA A 637 15.95 -1.53 0.28
C ALA A 637 15.45 -2.99 0.11
N ARG A 638 15.34 -3.76 1.20
CA ARG A 638 15.16 -5.23 1.14
C ARG A 638 13.78 -5.74 1.59
N THR A 639 13.09 -5.01 2.46
CA THR A 639 11.81 -5.42 3.04
C THR A 639 10.76 -4.33 2.86
N LEU A 640 9.53 -4.58 3.29
CA LEU A 640 8.39 -3.65 3.24
C LEU A 640 7.74 -3.46 4.62
N PHE A 641 8.45 -3.83 5.68
CA PHE A 641 8.02 -3.66 7.07
C PHE A 641 8.05 -2.16 7.48
N GLU A 642 7.35 -1.83 8.56
CA GLU A 642 7.11 -0.48 9.09
C GLU A 642 8.42 0.27 9.29
N GLU A 643 9.48 -0.40 9.74
CA GLU A 643 10.79 0.21 9.92
C GLU A 643 11.46 0.68 8.63
N ILE A 644 10.97 0.25 7.47
CA ILE A 644 11.48 0.71 6.17
C ILE A 644 10.54 1.73 5.52
N VAL A 645 9.23 1.46 5.52
CA VAL A 645 8.29 2.23 4.68
C VAL A 645 7.57 3.34 5.42
N ARG A 646 7.43 3.27 6.76
CA ARG A 646 6.71 4.29 7.53
C ARG A 646 7.65 5.40 7.97
N VAL A 647 7.38 6.59 7.45
CA VAL A 647 8.19 7.79 7.70
C VAL A 647 7.40 8.86 8.45
N PRO A 648 8.08 9.77 9.17
CA PRO A 648 7.42 10.96 9.67
C PRO A 648 6.96 11.86 8.51
N LEU A 649 5.81 12.49 8.70
CA LEU A 649 5.31 13.56 7.83
C LEU A 649 4.59 14.60 8.69
N ILE A 650 5.19 15.78 8.80
CA ILE A 650 4.69 16.88 9.61
C ILE A 650 4.68 18.15 8.77
N VAL A 651 3.52 18.80 8.67
CA VAL A 651 3.32 19.99 7.83
C VAL A 651 2.83 21.16 8.68
N ARG A 652 3.61 22.24 8.72
CA ARG A 652 3.24 23.48 9.40
C ARG A 652 2.99 24.60 8.39
N TYR A 653 1.73 25.01 8.28
CA TYR A 653 1.32 26.31 7.77
C TYR A 653 -0.09 26.59 8.29
N PRO A 654 -0.25 27.17 9.50
CA PRO A 654 -1.52 27.23 10.21
C PRO A 654 -2.75 27.69 9.40
N PRO A 655 -2.62 28.60 8.41
CA PRO A 655 -3.74 28.94 7.56
C PRO A 655 -4.34 27.73 6.82
N LEU A 656 -3.52 26.86 6.21
CA LEU A 656 -4.00 25.69 5.46
C LEU A 656 -3.96 24.39 6.26
N PHE A 657 -3.04 24.29 7.23
CA PHE A 657 -2.74 23.09 8.00
C PHE A 657 -2.91 23.38 9.49
N PRO A 658 -4.09 23.09 10.08
CA PRO A 658 -4.33 23.30 11.49
C PRO A 658 -3.45 22.37 12.35
N ALA A 659 -3.23 22.74 13.61
CA ALA A 659 -2.57 21.86 14.57
C ALA A 659 -3.49 20.67 14.91
N THR A 660 -3.29 19.54 14.23
CA THR A 660 -4.11 18.33 14.34
C THR A 660 -3.28 17.10 14.04
N ARG A 661 -3.79 15.93 14.45
CA ARG A 661 -3.28 14.63 14.01
C ARG A 661 -4.23 14.05 12.96
N VAL A 662 -3.67 13.37 11.97
CA VAL A 662 -4.39 12.69 10.88
C VAL A 662 -4.03 11.21 10.96
N ALA A 663 -5.01 10.37 11.28
CA ALA A 663 -4.83 8.93 11.50
C ALA A 663 -4.97 8.13 10.19
N GLU A 664 -5.58 8.72 9.16
CA GLU A 664 -5.73 8.12 7.85
C GLU A 664 -4.39 7.98 7.12
N GLY A 665 -4.24 6.90 6.34
CA GLY A 665 -3.04 6.66 5.53
C GLY A 665 -2.84 7.73 4.45
N VAL A 666 -1.59 8.12 4.27
CA VAL A 666 -1.13 9.03 3.23
C VAL A 666 0.16 8.52 2.59
N ASP A 667 0.40 8.94 1.36
CA ASP A 667 1.58 8.58 0.58
C ASP A 667 2.48 9.81 0.46
N VAL A 668 3.79 9.67 0.56
CA VAL A 668 4.73 10.81 0.50
C VAL A 668 4.64 11.54 -0.84
N LEU A 669 4.28 10.85 -1.92
CA LEU A 669 4.01 11.48 -3.22
C LEU A 669 2.85 12.49 -3.21
N ASP A 670 1.97 12.47 -2.18
CA ASP A 670 0.89 13.44 -2.02
C ASP A 670 1.42 14.86 -1.76
N LEU A 671 2.70 15.01 -1.40
CA LEU A 671 3.35 16.31 -1.18
C LEU A 671 3.45 17.17 -2.44
N ALA A 672 3.71 16.58 -3.61
CA ALA A 672 3.82 17.34 -4.86
C ALA A 672 2.51 18.09 -5.20
N PRO A 673 1.33 17.44 -5.29
CA PRO A 673 0.07 18.15 -5.50
C PRO A 673 -0.29 19.05 -4.32
N THR A 674 0.04 18.67 -3.08
CA THR A 674 -0.16 19.53 -1.89
C THR A 674 0.55 20.87 -2.02
N LEU A 675 1.78 20.89 -2.53
CA LEU A 675 2.56 22.10 -2.72
C LEU A 675 1.98 22.98 -3.82
N THR A 676 1.57 22.41 -4.95
CA THR A 676 0.91 23.19 -6.01
C THR A 676 -0.40 23.81 -5.53
N ASP A 677 -1.18 23.04 -4.76
CA ASP A 677 -2.44 23.47 -4.17
C ASP A 677 -2.23 24.60 -3.15
N ALA A 678 -1.27 24.44 -2.23
CA ALA A 678 -0.91 25.48 -1.26
C ALA A 678 -0.41 26.76 -1.94
N LEU A 679 0.32 26.63 -3.06
CA LEU A 679 0.83 27.76 -3.85
C LEU A 679 -0.23 28.40 -4.76
N GLY A 680 -1.44 27.82 -4.85
CA GLY A 680 -2.55 28.33 -5.67
C GLY A 680 -2.33 28.16 -7.17
N ILE A 681 -1.56 27.15 -7.58
CA ILE A 681 -1.32 26.83 -8.99
C ILE A 681 -1.86 25.43 -9.33
N PRO A 682 -2.26 25.16 -10.59
CA PRO A 682 -2.65 23.82 -11.00
C PRO A 682 -1.50 22.82 -10.84
N ALA A 683 -1.83 21.61 -10.39
CA ALA A 683 -0.93 20.47 -10.39
C ALA A 683 -0.53 20.09 -11.82
N SER A 684 0.59 19.36 -11.94
CA SER A 684 1.08 18.86 -13.23
C SER A 684 0.12 17.80 -13.82
N GLU A 685 0.10 17.71 -15.15
CA GLU A 685 -0.74 16.72 -15.82
C GLU A 685 -0.33 15.29 -15.42
N GLY A 686 -1.30 14.54 -14.91
CA GLY A 686 -1.14 13.15 -14.56
C GLY A 686 -0.39 12.89 -13.25
N VAL A 687 -0.22 13.89 -12.38
CA VAL A 687 0.12 13.63 -10.97
C VAL A 687 -0.80 12.54 -10.40
N GLN A 688 -0.27 11.65 -9.57
CA GLN A 688 -1.05 10.53 -9.00
C GLN A 688 -1.52 10.79 -7.58
N GLY A 689 -0.78 11.62 -6.84
CA GLY A 689 -1.13 12.04 -5.49
C GLY A 689 -2.35 12.95 -5.42
N ALA A 690 -2.82 13.22 -4.21
CA ALA A 690 -3.85 14.23 -3.93
C ALA A 690 -3.37 15.21 -2.85
N SER A 691 -3.87 16.45 -2.90
CA SER A 691 -3.53 17.45 -1.89
C SER A 691 -3.99 17.02 -0.48
N LEU A 692 -3.09 17.16 0.49
CA LEU A 692 -3.34 16.85 1.90
C LEU A 692 -4.08 17.98 2.64
N VAL A 693 -4.35 19.13 2.01
CA VAL A 693 -5.06 20.26 2.63
C VAL A 693 -6.46 19.83 3.10
N ASP A 694 -7.19 19.12 2.26
CA ASP A 694 -8.55 18.66 2.57
C ASP A 694 -8.54 17.71 3.77
N LEU A 695 -7.64 16.72 3.74
CA LEU A 695 -7.48 15.76 4.82
C LEU A 695 -7.03 16.41 6.13
N ALA A 696 -6.14 17.41 6.08
CA ALA A 696 -5.73 18.19 7.25
C ALA A 696 -6.90 18.97 7.88
N ASN A 697 -7.95 19.29 7.11
CA ASN A 697 -9.14 20.02 7.56
C ASN A 697 -10.37 19.12 7.76
N GLY A 698 -10.17 17.80 7.87
CA GLY A 698 -11.24 16.85 8.18
C GLY A 698 -12.08 16.38 6.99
N VAL A 699 -11.79 16.85 5.77
CA VAL A 699 -12.51 16.43 4.56
C VAL A 699 -12.02 15.03 4.18
N GLY A 700 -12.96 14.11 3.95
CA GLY A 700 -12.63 12.71 3.62
C GLY A 700 -12.06 11.90 4.79
N ARG A 701 -12.21 12.39 6.03
CA ARG A 701 -11.92 11.64 7.26
C ARG A 701 -13.10 10.75 7.67
N GLY A 702 -12.83 9.82 8.59
CA GLY A 702 -13.87 8.96 9.18
C GLY A 702 -14.02 7.60 8.52
N TYR A 703 -13.27 7.34 7.44
CA TYR A 703 -13.09 6.01 6.86
C TYR A 703 -11.61 5.78 6.53
N PRO A 704 -11.08 4.54 6.67
CA PRO A 704 -9.67 4.26 6.40
C PRO A 704 -9.22 4.65 4.99
N ARG A 705 -8.03 5.24 4.88
CA ARG A 705 -7.34 5.54 3.61
C ARG A 705 -6.05 4.72 3.54
N PRO A 706 -5.64 4.26 2.35
CA PRO A 706 -4.46 3.44 2.19
C PRO A 706 -3.17 4.27 2.29
N ALA A 707 -2.12 3.64 2.80
CA ALA A 707 -0.74 4.03 2.55
C ALA A 707 -0.05 2.86 1.81
N ILE A 708 0.67 3.14 0.71
CA ILE A 708 1.11 2.13 -0.26
C ILE A 708 2.61 2.27 -0.53
N ALA A 709 3.34 1.16 -0.47
CA ALA A 709 4.76 1.11 -0.81
C ALA A 709 5.09 -0.09 -1.70
N THR A 710 6.19 0.01 -2.43
CA THR A 710 6.69 -1.11 -3.24
C THR A 710 8.19 -1.29 -3.12
N GLN A 711 8.60 -2.56 -3.21
CA GLN A 711 9.98 -2.92 -3.47
C GLN A 711 10.12 -3.13 -4.98
N LYS A 712 10.58 -2.10 -5.69
CA LYS A 712 10.93 -2.15 -7.12
C LYS A 712 9.84 -2.73 -8.04
N ASN A 713 8.56 -2.52 -7.72
CA ASN A 713 7.39 -3.06 -8.43
C ASN A 713 7.37 -4.60 -8.53
N VAL A 714 8.03 -5.29 -7.60
CA VAL A 714 8.00 -6.77 -7.53
C VAL A 714 7.41 -7.29 -6.22
N SER A 715 7.36 -6.48 -5.19
CA SER A 715 6.57 -6.74 -3.98
C SER A 715 5.85 -5.45 -3.61
N TYR A 716 4.68 -5.58 -2.99
CA TYR A 716 3.81 -4.44 -2.66
C TYR A 716 3.33 -4.57 -1.23
N THR A 717 3.10 -3.43 -0.57
CA THR A 717 2.42 -3.38 0.71
C THR A 717 1.35 -2.31 0.69
N MET A 718 0.27 -2.57 1.42
CA MET A 718 -0.80 -1.62 1.67
C MET A 718 -1.19 -1.70 3.14
N LEU A 719 -1.23 -0.53 3.79
CA LEU A 719 -1.79 -0.34 5.12
C LEU A 719 -3.19 0.25 4.99
N LEU A 720 -4.18 -0.37 5.63
CA LEU A 720 -5.51 0.19 5.84
C LEU A 720 -5.90 0.09 7.31
N ASN A 721 -6.09 1.26 7.92
CA ASN A 721 -6.16 1.38 9.37
C ASN A 721 -4.94 0.70 10.04
N ASP A 722 -5.15 -0.32 10.87
CA ASP A 722 -4.10 -1.11 11.54
C ASP A 722 -3.76 -2.42 10.81
N TRP A 723 -4.41 -2.70 9.68
CA TRP A 723 -4.21 -3.93 8.92
C TRP A 723 -3.26 -3.69 7.75
N LYS A 724 -2.16 -4.42 7.73
CA LYS A 724 -1.13 -4.28 6.70
C LYS A 724 -0.91 -5.59 5.96
N VAL A 725 -1.03 -5.54 4.65
CA VAL A 725 -0.68 -6.68 3.77
C VAL A 725 0.70 -6.48 3.17
N ILE A 726 1.49 -7.55 3.10
CA ILE A 726 2.66 -7.64 2.23
C ILE A 726 2.38 -8.70 1.16
N LEU A 727 2.34 -8.27 -0.10
CA LEU A 727 2.23 -9.13 -1.27
C LEU A 727 3.62 -9.31 -1.89
N ARG A 728 4.22 -10.48 -1.67
CA ARG A 728 5.58 -10.81 -2.11
C ARG A 728 5.65 -11.09 -3.61
N LYS A 729 6.85 -10.95 -4.19
CA LYS A 729 7.15 -11.38 -5.56
C LYS A 729 6.73 -12.80 -5.92
N SER A 730 6.73 -13.72 -4.95
CA SER A 730 6.27 -15.11 -5.12
C SER A 730 4.77 -15.23 -5.36
N GLY A 731 3.99 -14.19 -5.04
CA GLY A 731 2.53 -14.25 -4.94
C GLY A 731 2.04 -14.66 -3.55
N GLU A 732 2.93 -14.84 -2.58
CA GLU A 732 2.50 -15.05 -1.19
C GLU A 732 2.03 -13.72 -0.59
N SER A 733 0.89 -13.75 0.10
CA SER A 733 0.34 -12.63 0.85
C SER A 733 0.47 -12.90 2.34
N GLU A 734 0.99 -11.94 3.08
CA GLU A 734 1.06 -11.92 4.55
C GLU A 734 0.18 -10.78 5.07
N LEU A 735 -0.38 -10.94 6.26
CA LEU A 735 -1.18 -9.92 6.94
C LEU A 735 -0.68 -9.70 8.36
N TYR A 736 -0.56 -8.45 8.76
CA TYR A 736 -0.16 -8.04 10.10
C TYR A 736 -1.22 -7.12 10.73
N ASP A 737 -1.52 -7.37 12.01
CA ASP A 737 -2.32 -6.49 12.87
C ASP A 737 -1.36 -5.57 13.64
N LEU A 738 -1.18 -4.34 13.17
CA LEU A 738 -0.24 -3.40 13.78
C LEU A 738 -0.71 -2.86 15.14
N ALA A 739 -1.99 -3.02 15.50
CA ALA A 739 -2.46 -2.64 16.82
C ALA A 739 -1.99 -3.64 17.88
N ALA A 740 -1.98 -4.93 17.54
CA ALA A 740 -1.52 -6.01 18.42
C ALA A 740 -0.01 -6.29 18.29
N ASP A 741 0.53 -6.18 17.09
CA ASP A 741 1.92 -6.49 16.73
C ASP A 741 2.54 -5.36 15.88
N PRO A 742 2.93 -4.22 16.51
CA PRO A 742 3.55 -3.10 15.80
C PRO A 742 4.88 -3.44 15.12
N MET A 743 5.48 -4.59 15.43
CA MET A 743 6.79 -5.03 14.92
C MET A 743 6.67 -6.12 13.84
N GLU A 744 5.45 -6.43 13.40
CA GLU A 744 5.17 -7.34 12.27
C GLU A 744 5.90 -8.68 12.39
N GLN A 745 5.89 -9.27 13.59
CA GLN A 745 6.55 -10.54 13.90
C GLN A 745 5.68 -11.74 13.53
N THR A 746 4.35 -11.56 13.49
CA THR A 746 3.39 -12.65 13.31
C THR A 746 2.49 -12.41 12.10
N ASP A 747 2.62 -13.25 11.07
CA ASP A 747 1.64 -13.31 9.98
C ASP A 747 0.33 -13.95 10.49
N VAL A 748 -0.76 -13.19 10.38
CA VAL A 748 -2.10 -13.57 10.87
C VAL A 748 -3.10 -13.79 9.74
N ALA A 749 -2.66 -13.82 8.47
CA ALA A 749 -3.53 -13.94 7.29
C ALA A 749 -4.54 -15.10 7.37
N GLN A 750 -4.11 -16.27 7.86
CA GLN A 750 -4.98 -17.45 7.98
C GLN A 750 -6.09 -17.27 9.02
N ALA A 751 -5.82 -16.55 10.11
CA ALA A 751 -6.77 -16.34 11.20
C ALA A 751 -7.72 -15.16 10.94
N HIS A 752 -7.36 -14.25 10.03
CA HIS A 752 -8.11 -13.02 9.74
C HIS A 752 -8.46 -12.87 8.24
N PRO A 753 -9.25 -13.82 7.68
CA PRO A 753 -9.54 -13.83 6.24
C PRO A 753 -10.41 -12.66 5.77
N VAL A 754 -11.22 -12.05 6.65
CA VAL A 754 -12.09 -10.90 6.31
C VAL A 754 -11.24 -9.63 6.17
N GLU A 755 -10.33 -9.40 7.10
CA GLU A 755 -9.37 -8.32 7.11
C GLU A 755 -8.39 -8.44 5.94
N LEU A 756 -7.83 -9.64 5.73
CA LEU A 756 -7.00 -9.94 4.56
C LEU A 756 -7.73 -9.55 3.28
N ARG A 757 -9.00 -9.96 3.16
CA ARG A 757 -9.76 -9.72 1.95
C ARG A 757 -10.04 -8.24 1.71
N TRP A 758 -10.40 -7.52 2.78
CA TRP A 758 -10.64 -6.09 2.71
C TRP A 758 -9.44 -5.31 2.16
N VAL A 759 -8.22 -5.65 2.60
CA VAL A 759 -7.00 -5.03 2.09
C VAL A 759 -6.66 -5.48 0.67
N LEU A 760 -6.78 -6.79 0.37
CA LEU A 760 -6.50 -7.32 -0.96
C LEU A 760 -7.48 -6.81 -2.04
N ASP A 761 -8.73 -6.50 -1.67
CA ASP A 761 -9.69 -5.89 -2.58
C ASP A 761 -9.20 -4.52 -3.08
N ALA A 762 -8.79 -3.66 -2.16
CA ALA A 762 -8.25 -2.34 -2.47
C ALA A 762 -6.89 -2.44 -3.19
N LEU A 763 -6.00 -3.33 -2.74
CA LEU A 763 -4.67 -3.50 -3.36
C LEU A 763 -4.79 -4.05 -4.79
N GLY A 764 -5.60 -5.08 -5.01
CA GLY A 764 -5.76 -5.69 -6.34
C GLY A 764 -6.35 -4.71 -7.35
N LEU A 765 -7.34 -3.89 -6.95
CA LEU A 765 -7.86 -2.83 -7.81
C LEU A 765 -6.80 -1.76 -8.10
N PHE A 766 -6.05 -1.32 -7.09
CA PHE A 766 -4.96 -0.36 -7.28
C PHE A 766 -3.93 -0.87 -8.28
N LEU A 767 -3.42 -2.09 -8.11
CA LEU A 767 -2.38 -2.68 -8.96
C LEU A 767 -2.80 -2.83 -10.44
N ALA A 768 -4.09 -3.00 -10.72
CA ALA A 768 -4.58 -3.06 -12.10
C ALA A 768 -4.55 -1.71 -12.84
N TYR A 769 -4.49 -0.60 -12.09
CA TYR A 769 -4.59 0.78 -12.60
C TYR A 769 -3.50 1.71 -12.04
N ASP A 770 -2.45 1.15 -11.43
CA ASP A 770 -1.42 1.89 -10.71
C ASP A 770 -0.64 2.89 -11.59
N ARG A 771 -0.58 2.65 -12.91
CA ARG A 771 0.02 3.56 -13.91
C ARG A 771 -0.84 4.77 -14.21
N GLU A 772 -2.16 4.62 -14.09
CA GLU A 772 -3.16 5.63 -14.44
C GLU A 772 -3.87 6.22 -13.23
N TRP A 773 -3.57 5.71 -12.03
CA TRP A 773 -4.24 6.13 -10.80
C TRP A 773 -4.01 7.63 -10.56
N ASP A 774 -5.09 8.37 -10.45
CA ASP A 774 -5.10 9.79 -10.09
C ASP A 774 -6.03 9.94 -8.90
N LYS A 775 -5.47 10.16 -7.69
CA LYS A 775 -6.28 10.23 -6.47
C LYS A 775 -7.31 11.37 -6.49
N SER A 776 -7.08 12.44 -7.26
CA SER A 776 -8.03 13.56 -7.37
C SER A 776 -9.26 13.20 -8.21
N VAL A 777 -9.13 12.25 -9.13
CA VAL A 777 -10.22 11.78 -10.00
C VAL A 777 -10.81 10.47 -9.50
N PHE A 778 -9.98 9.51 -9.11
CA PHE A 778 -10.38 8.14 -8.76
C PHE A 778 -10.74 8.00 -7.28
N GLY A 779 -10.30 8.94 -6.43
CA GLY A 779 -10.26 8.74 -4.99
C GLY A 779 -9.13 7.80 -4.59
N VAL A 780 -9.23 7.19 -3.42
CA VAL A 780 -8.25 6.18 -2.96
C VAL A 780 -8.81 4.78 -3.19
N SER A 781 -7.96 3.78 -3.34
CA SER A 781 -8.39 2.42 -3.74
C SER A 781 -9.30 1.72 -2.73
N ALA A 782 -9.32 2.16 -1.48
CA ALA A 782 -10.23 1.69 -0.43
C ALA A 782 -11.49 2.56 -0.26
N ASN A 783 -11.60 3.69 -0.96
CA ASN A 783 -12.75 4.60 -0.94
C ASN A 783 -12.77 5.44 -2.24
N LEU A 784 -13.41 4.88 -3.26
CA LEU A 784 -13.48 5.44 -4.60
C LEU A 784 -14.32 6.72 -4.63
N SER A 785 -13.94 7.67 -5.48
CA SER A 785 -14.73 8.88 -5.70
C SER A 785 -15.97 8.59 -6.55
N ALA A 786 -16.96 9.48 -6.50
CA ALA A 786 -18.09 9.44 -7.43
C ALA A 786 -17.69 9.63 -8.92
N GLY A 787 -16.50 10.18 -9.18
CA GLY A 787 -15.95 10.34 -10.53
C GLY A 787 -15.29 9.08 -11.09
N PHE A 788 -14.94 8.11 -10.23
CA PHE A 788 -14.22 6.90 -10.62
C PHE A 788 -14.87 6.13 -11.78
N PRO A 789 -16.20 5.81 -11.77
CA PRO A 789 -16.78 4.97 -12.80
C PRO A 789 -16.67 5.57 -14.21
N ASN A 790 -16.92 6.88 -14.32
CA ASN A 790 -16.85 7.61 -15.59
C ASN A 790 -15.41 7.71 -16.09
N ALA A 791 -14.48 7.99 -15.18
CA ALA A 791 -13.06 8.10 -15.52
C ALA A 791 -12.46 6.75 -15.94
N LEU A 792 -12.86 5.67 -15.27
CA LEU A 792 -12.51 4.30 -15.62
C LEU A 792 -13.06 3.92 -17.01
N SER A 793 -14.33 4.21 -17.29
CA SER A 793 -14.93 3.97 -18.60
C SER A 793 -14.18 4.70 -19.72
N ALA A 794 -13.85 5.98 -19.53
CA ALA A 794 -13.06 6.76 -20.49
C ALA A 794 -11.63 6.21 -20.67
N LEU A 795 -11.04 5.64 -19.62
CA LEU A 795 -9.75 4.97 -19.68
C LEU A 795 -9.83 3.65 -20.48
N GLU A 796 -10.86 2.85 -20.26
CA GLU A 796 -11.05 1.60 -21.01
C GLU A 796 -11.28 1.82 -22.49
N VAL A 797 -12.08 2.84 -22.87
CA VAL A 797 -12.32 3.19 -24.28
C VAL A 797 -11.03 3.57 -24.99
N ARG A 798 -10.11 4.27 -24.32
CA ARG A 798 -8.80 4.63 -24.90
C ARG A 798 -7.86 3.44 -25.12
N ASN A 799 -8.05 2.35 -24.38
CA ASN A 799 -7.15 1.20 -24.36
C ASN A 799 -7.66 -0.03 -25.14
N ARG A 800 -8.90 0.02 -25.61
CA ARG A 800 -9.45 -0.86 -26.65
C ARG A 800 -8.96 -0.41 -28.01
#